data_AF-A0A4Y8LWD7-F1
#
_entry.id   AF-A0A4Y8LWD7-F1
#
_cell.length_a   1.000
_cell.length_b   1.000
_cell.length_c   1.000
_cell.angle_alpha   90.00
_cell.angle_beta   90.00
_cell.angle_gamma   90.00
#
_symmetry.space_group_name_H-M   'P 1'
#
loop_
_entity.id
_entity.type
_entity.pdbx_description
1 polymer ?
#
loop_
_entity_poly.entity_id
_entity_poly.type
_entity_poly.pdbx_seq_one_letter_code
_entity_poly.pdbx_strand_id
1 'polypeptide(L)'
;MNIFQRRGLQEMALNDQRRPGMPRKTGNKLFIALMVFALIMAIGWPSGSSVFADVSQVYEAEAAGNTLTGNATVANCTNCSGGQKVGGLYKVDDSHGSSLQMNDIAVSEAGTYKITVYYTSGDPRSINISVNGGAKELFDFPQMPDWETVGSYEVELLLNAGNNVILFDDNIWYAPDIDRIVVGAKVGGGSGSNVYEAEAAGNTLGGRASVNNCAPCSGGQKVGNLFKTDDNQASFLQINNVSVNEAGTYKVTVYYISGDPRSANISVNGGAKELFDFPAMPDWETVGSYDVELHLIAGTNTILFDDNVWYAPDIDRIVVGEKLGGSTDGTVYEAEAAVNTLTGNAAVSNCGPCSGGKKVGNLFKVDDNHASALQFNNVTVSASGGYIVKVYYISGDPRSANISVNGGAKELFDFPATADWNTVGSYEVELHLNAGSNTILFDDNVWYAPDIDRIAVRSADSGQNPGGDSGSLGTPLAPVNYGKITVTPYSMGMQVTNGQYTASFFSESGYADYAWNDGQQLKGVFGKIKLNGEDLETKGYTTHTVSAAQITKIHDDFGKGIQVVFQHTQAGKPTLNQVYSFYDKESYFLSRLDAVSESSISTNYLAPLVITRTGGAATGKTADNRVLFVPFDNDAWIRFKAQPMNRADTSYEVTAIYDNTSRQGLVVGSVTHDRWKTGIDWKGSNNQMLNLTVYGGASSSVTHDSQPHGSLSGTTVTSPTLMVGGYADYREGMEEYGRANTIVAPALKQSGPVPEGVPVGWNSWGAYQFDMTVQDIIDTSNYFKENLKNFDNKGTVYINTDASAIPQEQLKQAVDVIHANGQKAGVYTAPFTHWDNDLSLKVPGTNDLYTYGDIILRDSSGNPLPKLDGAYPLDPSHPGTKMNLKYYFDIIKAADYDFVKMDFLTHGSLEGVHYDPNITTGIQAYNDGMRYINELVDGTMFLSESIAPLFPSQYAHSRRIATDTFGSIRDTEYQLNALTYGWWQDGTIYNHTDPDHIALGRSGSLTEARSRVNSAVISGTVFLDSSNVNDPVVQGYMSELYTNNKIIKLATNGEAFRPVEGNTGSSAADTFVLKDGGHYYLAVFNYNVGSSVLKTVDLARAGLPAGMTFEREDLWTGDTDTVSETMALTLQPAESKLFKLTKLDD
;
A
#
# COMPACT_ATOMS: atom_id res chain seq x y z
N MET A 1 -29.34 13.88 -30.07
CA MET A 1 -28.11 13.08 -29.84
C MET A 1 -26.84 13.92 -29.71
N ASN A 2 -26.81 15.20 -30.09
CA ASN A 2 -25.61 16.04 -29.96
C ASN A 2 -25.72 16.99 -28.74
N ILE A 3 -24.60 17.66 -28.40
CA ILE A 3 -24.37 18.71 -27.38
C ILE A 3 -23.76 18.24 -26.05
N PHE A 4 -24.18 17.12 -25.46
CA PHE A 4 -24.03 16.88 -24.01
C PHE A 4 -22.59 16.65 -23.50
N GLN A 5 -21.73 15.92 -24.21
CA GLN A 5 -20.34 15.68 -23.76
C GLN A 5 -19.46 16.94 -23.65
N ARG A 6 -19.78 18.05 -24.34
CA ARG A 6 -18.94 19.27 -24.30
C ARG A 6 -18.95 20.00 -22.95
N ARG A 7 -19.78 19.62 -21.97
CA ARG A 7 -19.81 20.27 -20.64
C ARG A 7 -18.93 19.60 -19.59
N GLY A 8 -18.97 18.27 -19.46
CA GLY A 8 -18.27 17.55 -18.38
C GLY A 8 -16.77 17.85 -18.33
N LEU A 9 -16.11 17.91 -19.49
CA LEU A 9 -14.67 18.17 -19.60
C LEU A 9 -14.30 19.67 -19.60
N GLN A 10 -15.26 20.59 -19.59
CA GLN A 10 -14.97 22.04 -19.48
C GLN A 10 -15.04 22.54 -18.03
N GLU A 11 -15.71 21.84 -17.11
CA GLU A 11 -15.91 22.30 -15.73
C GLU A 11 -14.78 21.89 -14.77
N MET A 12 -13.80 21.09 -15.20
CA MET A 12 -12.54 20.85 -14.44
C MET A 12 -11.63 22.08 -14.32
N ALA A 13 -11.98 23.20 -14.97
CA ALA A 13 -11.23 24.45 -14.92
C ALA A 13 -12.11 25.62 -14.42
N LEU A 14 -12.31 25.73 -13.09
CA LEU A 14 -12.38 26.96 -12.26
C LEU A 14 -13.11 26.75 -10.91
N ASN A 15 -12.75 27.59 -9.92
CA ASN A 15 -13.37 27.77 -8.57
C ASN A 15 -13.08 26.65 -7.52
N ASP A 16 -13.19 26.91 -6.20
CA ASP A 16 -13.61 28.13 -5.47
C ASP A 16 -12.77 28.39 -4.19
N GLN A 17 -13.02 29.51 -3.48
CA GLN A 17 -12.50 29.80 -2.14
C GLN A 17 -13.57 30.38 -1.20
N ARG A 18 -13.59 29.93 0.07
CA ARG A 18 -13.64 30.84 1.24
C ARG A 18 -13.37 30.21 2.63
N ARG A 19 -12.96 31.10 3.54
CA ARG A 19 -12.71 30.98 5.00
C ARG A 19 -14.06 31.01 5.79
N PRO A 20 -14.16 30.76 7.13
CA PRO A 20 -13.15 31.03 8.18
C PRO A 20 -13.11 30.08 9.41
N GLY A 21 -12.29 30.44 10.42
CA GLY A 21 -12.25 29.80 11.75
C GLY A 21 -12.09 30.78 12.91
N MET A 22 -12.31 30.29 14.14
CA MET A 22 -12.20 31.04 15.40
C MET A 22 -10.75 31.34 15.82
N PRO A 23 -10.48 32.52 16.45
CA PRO A 23 -9.29 32.70 17.31
C PRO A 23 -9.47 33.68 18.52
N ARG A 24 -8.71 33.63 19.64
CA ARG A 24 -7.98 32.56 20.36
C ARG A 24 -7.40 33.10 21.72
N LYS A 25 -7.11 32.24 22.74
CA LYS A 25 -5.93 32.27 23.69
C LYS A 25 -5.79 33.38 24.82
N THR A 26 -5.20 33.28 26.06
CA THR A 26 -4.52 32.21 26.90
C THR A 26 -4.03 32.54 28.38
N GLY A 27 -3.97 31.57 29.36
CA GLY A 27 -3.35 31.52 30.73
C GLY A 27 -1.78 31.39 30.93
N ASN A 28 -1.22 30.87 32.08
CA ASN A 28 0.18 30.32 32.42
C ASN A 28 1.05 30.81 33.66
N LYS A 29 1.83 29.88 34.29
CA LYS A 29 3.28 29.89 34.80
C LYS A 29 3.92 30.58 36.07
N LEU A 30 4.64 29.79 36.93
CA LEU A 30 5.72 30.05 37.98
C LEU A 30 5.29 30.22 39.49
N PHE A 31 6.05 29.92 40.59
CA PHE A 31 7.25 29.08 40.93
C PHE A 31 7.59 29.12 42.46
N ILE A 32 8.17 28.04 43.06
CA ILE A 32 9.19 28.00 44.19
C ILE A 32 8.68 28.44 45.63
N ALA A 33 9.24 28.18 46.85
CA ALA A 33 10.56 27.76 47.42
C ALA A 33 10.55 27.14 48.87
N LEU A 34 11.62 26.37 49.24
CA LEU A 34 12.31 26.25 50.58
C LEU A 34 11.54 25.65 51.82
N MET A 35 12.12 25.16 52.94
CA MET A 35 13.49 25.21 53.52
C MET A 35 13.86 24.07 54.54
N VAL A 36 14.98 23.34 54.29
CA VAL A 36 16.09 22.85 55.19
C VAL A 36 15.90 22.55 56.71
N PHE A 37 16.37 21.37 57.22
CA PHE A 37 17.41 21.16 58.31
C PHE A 37 17.60 19.69 58.83
N ALA A 38 18.80 19.09 58.59
CA ALA A 38 19.76 18.42 59.53
C ALA A 38 19.38 17.20 60.45
N LEU A 39 20.27 16.43 61.16
CA LEU A 39 21.71 16.57 61.52
C LEU A 39 22.42 15.22 62.02
N ILE A 40 23.60 14.85 61.48
CA ILE A 40 24.83 14.26 62.15
C ILE A 40 25.02 12.78 62.68
N MET A 41 26.17 12.16 62.29
CA MET A 41 27.06 11.11 62.92
C MET A 41 26.51 9.69 63.34
N ALA A 42 27.27 8.56 63.37
CA ALA A 42 28.73 8.26 63.26
C ALA A 42 29.10 6.77 62.95
N ILE A 43 30.28 6.55 62.33
CA ILE A 43 31.28 5.45 62.46
C ILE A 43 30.86 3.95 62.31
N GLY A 44 31.49 3.22 61.36
CA GLY A 44 31.67 1.75 61.43
C GLY A 44 32.03 1.04 60.10
N TRP A 45 33.11 0.24 60.06
CA TRP A 45 33.61 -0.60 58.94
C TRP A 45 34.44 -1.77 59.52
N PRO A 46 34.71 -2.90 58.80
CA PRO A 46 33.90 -3.57 57.79
C PRO A 46 33.83 -5.12 57.97
N SER A 47 32.89 -5.80 57.32
CA SER A 47 32.90 -7.27 57.12
C SER A 47 32.09 -7.65 55.88
N GLY A 48 32.47 -8.71 55.16
CA GLY A 48 31.96 -8.99 53.81
C GLY A 48 30.90 -10.10 53.68
N SER A 49 30.59 -10.40 52.42
CA SER A 49 29.87 -11.59 51.92
C SER A 49 28.36 -11.69 52.17
N SER A 50 27.57 -11.16 51.23
CA SER A 50 26.61 -11.96 50.44
C SER A 50 26.01 -11.12 49.30
N VAL A 51 25.89 -11.70 48.11
CA VAL A 51 24.98 -11.19 47.07
C VAL A 51 23.69 -11.98 47.25
N PHE A 52 22.62 -11.29 47.66
CA PHE A 52 21.27 -11.84 47.58
C PHE A 52 20.69 -11.50 46.20
N ALA A 53 20.05 -12.48 45.55
CA ALA A 53 19.06 -12.18 44.53
C ALA A 53 17.77 -11.75 45.25
N ASP A 54 17.07 -10.75 44.73
CA ASP A 54 15.77 -10.37 45.28
C ASP A 54 14.77 -11.51 45.09
N VAL A 55 14.12 -11.90 46.18
CA VAL A 55 13.11 -12.96 46.17
C VAL A 55 11.75 -12.29 46.10
N SER A 56 11.06 -12.47 44.97
CA SER A 56 9.69 -11.99 44.77
C SER A 56 8.79 -12.49 45.91
N GLN A 57 8.19 -11.57 46.65
CA GLN A 57 7.40 -11.92 47.84
C GLN A 57 5.94 -12.19 47.44
N VAL A 58 5.39 -13.29 47.94
CA VAL A 58 4.05 -13.77 47.60
C VAL A 58 3.13 -13.62 48.81
N TYR A 59 1.94 -13.06 48.58
CA TYR A 59 0.94 -12.81 49.61
C TYR A 59 -0.42 -13.34 49.13
N GLU A 60 -0.98 -14.32 49.82
CA GLU A 60 -2.25 -14.97 49.47
C GLU A 60 -3.46 -14.10 49.91
N ALA A 61 -4.55 -14.09 49.14
CA ALA A 61 -5.71 -13.24 49.43
C ALA A 61 -6.48 -13.70 50.68
N GLU A 62 -6.58 -15.01 50.91
CA GLU A 62 -7.27 -15.63 52.03
C GLU A 62 -6.45 -15.64 53.35
N ALA A 63 -5.24 -15.09 53.34
CA ALA A 63 -4.35 -15.09 54.50
C ALA A 63 -5.04 -14.49 55.74
N ALA A 64 -4.99 -15.19 56.88
CA ALA A 64 -5.75 -14.85 58.09
C ALA A 64 -5.36 -13.52 58.78
N GLY A 65 -4.39 -12.77 58.24
CA GLY A 65 -4.07 -11.40 58.63
C GLY A 65 -4.80 -10.33 57.81
N ASN A 66 -5.43 -10.69 56.69
CA ASN A 66 -6.15 -9.77 55.80
C ASN A 66 -7.54 -9.42 56.36
N THR A 67 -8.04 -8.22 56.05
CA THR A 67 -9.37 -7.76 56.47
C THR A 67 -10.36 -7.93 55.32
N LEU A 68 -11.46 -8.66 55.54
CA LEU A 68 -12.57 -8.76 54.58
C LEU A 68 -13.76 -7.91 55.05
N THR A 69 -14.42 -7.19 54.13
CA THR A 69 -15.62 -6.40 54.42
C THR A 69 -16.71 -6.57 53.36
N GLY A 70 -17.96 -6.23 53.71
CA GLY A 70 -19.13 -6.47 52.85
C GLY A 70 -19.40 -7.97 52.66
N ASN A 71 -19.54 -8.41 51.41
CA ASN A 71 -19.71 -9.82 51.04
C ASN A 71 -18.37 -10.53 50.71
N ALA A 72 -17.24 -9.85 50.86
CA ALA A 72 -15.92 -10.42 50.59
C ALA A 72 -15.71 -11.68 51.43
N THR A 73 -15.54 -12.82 50.77
CA THR A 73 -15.53 -14.14 51.42
C THR A 73 -14.51 -15.07 50.76
N VAL A 74 -13.89 -15.92 51.59
CA VAL A 74 -12.98 -16.97 51.11
C VAL A 74 -13.81 -18.10 50.47
N ALA A 75 -13.55 -18.37 49.20
CA ALA A 75 -14.08 -19.49 48.45
C ALA A 75 -12.97 -20.53 48.17
N ASN A 76 -13.34 -21.78 47.94
CA ASN A 76 -12.42 -22.77 47.41
C ASN A 76 -12.24 -22.56 45.91
N CYS A 77 -11.02 -22.74 45.40
CA CYS A 77 -10.69 -22.66 43.97
C CYS A 77 -9.66 -23.72 43.66
N THR A 78 -9.92 -24.58 42.67
CA THR A 78 -9.10 -25.80 42.49
C THR A 78 -7.71 -25.49 41.94
N ASN A 79 -7.57 -24.38 41.21
CA ASN A 79 -6.34 -23.99 40.50
C ASN A 79 -5.59 -22.82 41.16
N CYS A 80 -6.16 -22.22 42.22
CA CYS A 80 -5.60 -21.07 42.92
C CYS A 80 -4.49 -21.46 43.91
N SER A 81 -3.70 -20.47 44.33
CA SER A 81 -2.83 -20.57 45.51
C SER A 81 -3.65 -20.95 46.76
N GLY A 82 -3.03 -21.65 47.71
CA GLY A 82 -3.72 -22.21 48.89
C GLY A 82 -4.84 -23.24 48.61
N GLY A 83 -5.31 -23.39 47.36
CA GLY A 83 -6.58 -24.02 47.00
C GLY A 83 -7.81 -23.13 47.27
N GLN A 84 -7.62 -21.82 47.46
CA GLN A 84 -8.65 -20.86 47.85
C GLN A 84 -8.51 -19.53 47.10
N LYS A 85 -9.51 -18.66 47.20
CA LYS A 85 -9.50 -17.29 46.67
C LYS A 85 -10.46 -16.41 47.47
N VAL A 86 -10.31 -15.09 47.40
CA VAL A 86 -11.29 -14.14 47.96
C VAL A 86 -12.18 -13.63 46.85
N GLY A 87 -13.46 -14.00 46.93
CA GLY A 87 -14.50 -13.57 46.02
C GLY A 87 -15.63 -12.82 46.73
N GLY A 88 -16.71 -12.56 46.01
CA GLY A 88 -17.85 -11.79 46.54
C GLY A 88 -17.56 -10.29 46.69
N LEU A 89 -16.58 -9.78 45.95
CA LEU A 89 -16.25 -8.36 45.87
C LEU A 89 -17.27 -7.65 44.98
N TYR A 90 -18.45 -7.38 45.53
CA TYR A 90 -19.52 -6.65 44.83
C TYR A 90 -20.33 -5.71 45.74
N LYS A 91 -20.82 -4.63 45.13
CA LYS A 91 -21.58 -3.57 45.80
C LYS A 91 -23.02 -4.03 46.12
N VAL A 92 -23.49 -3.76 47.34
CA VAL A 92 -24.87 -4.09 47.76
C VAL A 92 -25.80 -2.90 47.56
N ASP A 93 -25.37 -1.72 48.01
CA ASP A 93 -26.06 -0.44 47.83
C ASP A 93 -25.04 0.71 47.93
N ASP A 94 -25.49 1.95 47.73
CA ASP A 94 -24.63 3.15 47.71
C ASP A 94 -23.96 3.50 49.06
N SER A 95 -24.27 2.76 50.13
CA SER A 95 -23.63 2.86 51.44
C SER A 95 -22.88 1.59 51.90
N HIS A 96 -22.98 0.48 51.16
CA HIS A 96 -22.38 -0.82 51.52
C HIS A 96 -21.66 -1.48 50.33
N GLY A 97 -20.36 -1.23 50.24
CA GLY A 97 -19.43 -1.96 49.37
C GLY A 97 -18.76 -3.14 50.07
N SER A 98 -18.05 -3.96 49.29
CA SER A 98 -17.27 -5.12 49.69
C SER A 98 -15.80 -4.95 49.33
N SER A 99 -14.88 -5.37 50.21
CA SER A 99 -13.44 -5.20 49.99
C SER A 99 -12.58 -6.29 50.63
N LEU A 100 -11.42 -6.50 50.01
CA LEU A 100 -10.27 -7.27 50.50
C LEU A 100 -9.15 -6.30 50.84
N GLN A 101 -8.78 -6.21 52.11
CA GLN A 101 -7.61 -5.45 52.54
C GLN A 101 -6.47 -6.42 52.87
N MET A 102 -5.48 -6.48 51.99
CA MET A 102 -4.25 -7.25 52.20
C MET A 102 -3.29 -6.45 53.09
N ASN A 103 -2.86 -7.07 54.19
CA ASN A 103 -2.09 -6.42 55.25
C ASN A 103 -0.63 -6.89 55.27
N ASP A 104 0.24 -6.11 55.92
CA ASP A 104 1.65 -6.42 56.16
C ASP A 104 2.50 -6.70 54.89
N ILE A 105 2.15 -6.05 53.77
CA ILE A 105 2.88 -6.15 52.49
C ILE A 105 4.23 -5.43 52.62
N ALA A 106 5.29 -6.18 52.91
CA ALA A 106 6.60 -5.64 53.29
C ALA A 106 7.52 -5.42 52.08
N VAL A 107 8.09 -4.21 51.96
CA VAL A 107 9.19 -3.91 51.05
C VAL A 107 10.39 -3.28 51.75
N SER A 108 11.59 -3.54 51.22
CA SER A 108 12.87 -3.09 51.77
C SER A 108 13.11 -1.59 51.65
N GLU A 109 12.54 -0.94 50.63
CA GLU A 109 12.66 0.49 50.35
C GLU A 109 11.32 1.07 49.91
N ALA A 110 11.16 2.39 49.99
CA ALA A 110 10.02 3.07 49.37
C ALA A 110 10.24 3.20 47.86
N GLY A 111 9.17 3.13 47.07
CA GLY A 111 9.20 3.28 45.61
C GLY A 111 8.02 2.61 44.91
N THR A 112 7.94 2.76 43.60
CA THR A 112 6.97 2.03 42.78
C THR A 112 7.43 0.58 42.60
N TYR A 113 6.55 -0.39 42.81
CA TYR A 113 6.80 -1.82 42.61
C TYR A 113 5.82 -2.38 41.60
N LYS A 114 6.29 -3.27 40.72
CA LYS A 114 5.43 -4.10 39.87
C LYS A 114 4.76 -5.16 40.75
N ILE A 115 3.43 -5.13 40.83
CA ILE A 115 2.62 -6.06 41.60
C ILE A 115 1.82 -6.93 40.62
N THR A 116 2.16 -8.21 40.54
CA THR A 116 1.40 -9.17 39.74
C THR A 116 0.22 -9.68 40.57
N VAL A 117 -0.99 -9.26 40.24
CA VAL A 117 -2.25 -9.72 40.84
C VAL A 117 -2.71 -10.97 40.11
N TYR A 118 -2.85 -12.08 40.82
CA TYR A 118 -3.44 -13.32 40.33
C TYR A 118 -4.93 -13.35 40.69
N TYR A 119 -5.77 -13.74 39.74
CA TYR A 119 -7.23 -13.58 39.84
C TYR A 119 -7.98 -14.61 38.99
N THR A 120 -9.27 -14.79 39.24
CA THR A 120 -10.19 -15.53 38.34
C THR A 120 -11.37 -14.64 37.96
N SER A 121 -11.71 -14.58 36.68
CA SER A 121 -12.82 -13.77 36.18
C SER A 121 -13.40 -14.33 34.88
N GLY A 122 -14.57 -14.95 34.94
CA GLY A 122 -15.22 -15.55 33.76
C GLY A 122 -15.86 -14.55 32.80
N ASP A 123 -15.82 -13.26 33.11
CA ASP A 123 -16.20 -12.11 32.27
C ASP A 123 -15.11 -11.02 32.38
N PRO A 124 -15.10 -9.97 31.53
CA PRO A 124 -14.34 -8.76 31.82
C PRO A 124 -14.90 -8.08 33.08
N ARG A 125 -14.03 -7.75 34.04
CA ARG A 125 -14.41 -7.15 35.34
C ARG A 125 -13.39 -6.09 35.73
N SER A 126 -13.77 -5.15 36.60
CA SER A 126 -12.87 -4.10 37.05
C SER A 126 -12.92 -3.94 38.57
N ILE A 127 -11.82 -3.45 39.14
CA ILE A 127 -11.62 -3.36 40.59
C ILE A 127 -10.87 -2.08 40.95
N ASN A 128 -11.25 -1.47 42.06
CA ASN A 128 -10.47 -0.40 42.65
C ASN A 128 -9.31 -1.01 43.44
N ILE A 129 -8.11 -0.46 43.28
CA ILE A 129 -6.95 -0.74 44.12
C ILE A 129 -6.55 0.57 44.82
N SER A 130 -6.24 0.53 46.11
CA SER A 130 -5.56 1.63 46.79
C SER A 130 -4.49 1.14 47.77
N VAL A 131 -3.48 1.98 48.03
CA VAL A 131 -2.36 1.65 48.91
C VAL A 131 -2.37 2.55 50.14
N ASN A 132 -2.19 1.98 51.33
CA ASN A 132 -2.04 2.68 52.61
C ASN A 132 -3.18 3.69 52.93
N GLY A 133 -4.38 3.47 52.41
CA GLY A 133 -5.53 4.38 52.55
C GLY A 133 -5.50 5.61 51.63
N GLY A 134 -4.67 5.59 50.58
CA GLY A 134 -4.66 6.58 49.50
C GLY A 134 -5.88 6.49 48.57
N ALA A 135 -5.82 7.24 47.46
CA ALA A 135 -6.86 7.25 46.44
C ALA A 135 -7.10 5.86 45.84
N LYS A 136 -8.34 5.59 45.45
CA LYS A 136 -8.73 4.39 44.70
C LYS A 136 -8.46 4.62 43.22
N GLU A 137 -7.73 3.70 42.60
CA GLU A 137 -7.46 3.67 41.17
C GLU A 137 -8.16 2.46 40.56
N LEU A 138 -8.89 2.67 39.45
CA LEU A 138 -9.67 1.63 38.78
C LEU A 138 -8.82 0.89 37.75
N PHE A 139 -8.80 -0.44 37.84
CA PHE A 139 -8.11 -1.31 36.90
C PHE A 139 -9.10 -2.29 36.24
N ASP A 140 -9.06 -2.37 34.91
CA ASP A 140 -9.84 -3.32 34.11
C ASP A 140 -9.07 -4.63 33.93
N PHE A 141 -9.62 -5.72 34.46
CA PHE A 141 -9.05 -7.06 34.41
C PHE A 141 -9.64 -7.85 33.23
N PRO A 142 -8.80 -8.42 32.34
CA PRO A 142 -9.24 -9.25 31.21
C PRO A 142 -10.13 -10.44 31.60
N GLN A 143 -10.92 -10.91 30.64
CA GLN A 143 -11.71 -12.13 30.78
C GLN A 143 -10.83 -13.37 30.72
N MET A 144 -11.00 -14.27 31.70
CA MET A 144 -10.49 -15.64 31.68
C MET A 144 -11.58 -16.59 31.13
N PRO A 145 -11.23 -17.79 30.63
CA PRO A 145 -12.19 -18.72 30.02
C PRO A 145 -13.34 -19.16 30.95
N ASP A 146 -13.12 -19.14 32.26
CA ASP A 146 -14.10 -19.43 33.29
C ASP A 146 -13.69 -18.79 34.65
N TRP A 147 -14.48 -19.04 35.70
CA TRP A 147 -14.23 -18.57 37.07
C TRP A 147 -13.29 -19.46 37.90
N GLU A 148 -12.66 -20.48 37.31
CA GLU A 148 -11.66 -21.35 37.97
C GLU A 148 -10.26 -21.22 37.35
N THR A 149 -10.14 -20.59 36.17
CA THR A 149 -8.87 -20.38 35.46
C THR A 149 -8.17 -19.13 35.99
N VAL A 150 -7.03 -19.32 36.65
CA VAL A 150 -6.25 -18.21 37.23
C VAL A 150 -5.50 -17.46 36.13
N GLY A 151 -5.84 -16.18 35.97
CA GLY A 151 -5.09 -15.19 35.20
C GLY A 151 -4.11 -14.41 36.07
N SER A 152 -3.29 -13.58 35.42
CA SER A 152 -2.38 -12.65 36.08
C SER A 152 -2.39 -11.29 35.38
N TYR A 153 -2.48 -10.20 36.14
CA TYR A 153 -2.46 -8.82 35.67
C TYR A 153 -1.42 -8.03 36.47
N GLU A 154 -0.62 -7.18 35.82
CA GLU A 154 0.44 -6.41 36.49
C GLU A 154 0.01 -4.96 36.67
N VAL A 155 0.09 -4.46 37.91
CA VAL A 155 -0.16 -3.06 38.28
C VAL A 155 1.07 -2.48 38.96
N GLU A 156 1.33 -1.19 38.78
CA GLU A 156 2.48 -0.52 39.39
C GLU A 156 2.05 0.33 40.59
N LEU A 157 2.39 -0.13 41.80
CA LEU A 157 1.92 0.47 43.04
C LEU A 157 3.05 1.15 43.81
N LEU A 158 2.81 2.37 44.29
CA LEU A 158 3.74 3.12 45.14
C LEU A 158 3.68 2.61 46.59
N LEU A 159 4.72 1.88 47.01
CA LEU A 159 4.84 1.32 48.36
C LEU A 159 5.82 2.13 49.22
N ASN A 160 5.54 2.20 50.53
CA ASN A 160 6.42 2.74 51.56
C ASN A 160 7.41 1.67 52.03
N ALA A 161 8.60 2.08 52.50
CA ALA A 161 9.55 1.17 53.16
C ALA A 161 8.94 0.57 54.43
N GLY A 162 9.07 -0.75 54.61
CA GLY A 162 8.38 -1.51 55.65
C GLY A 162 7.05 -2.06 55.18
N ASN A 163 6.11 -2.22 56.11
CA ASN A 163 4.81 -2.86 55.88
C ASN A 163 3.80 -1.89 55.24
N ASN A 164 3.09 -2.37 54.23
CA ASN A 164 2.04 -1.66 53.51
C ASN A 164 0.69 -2.38 53.63
N VAL A 165 -0.35 -1.65 53.31
CA VAL A 165 -1.72 -2.16 53.15
C VAL A 165 -2.15 -1.94 51.70
N ILE A 166 -2.69 -2.97 51.04
CA ILE A 166 -3.27 -2.88 49.70
C ILE A 166 -4.75 -3.25 49.80
N LEU A 167 -5.63 -2.33 49.41
CA LEU A 167 -7.08 -2.49 49.44
C LEU A 167 -7.59 -2.76 48.01
N PHE A 168 -8.28 -3.89 47.83
CA PHE A 168 -9.05 -4.26 46.65
C PHE A 168 -10.54 -4.05 46.95
N ASP A 169 -11.25 -3.34 46.08
CA ASP A 169 -12.55 -2.74 46.35
C ASP A 169 -13.49 -2.83 45.13
N ASP A 170 -14.77 -3.11 45.36
CA ASP A 170 -15.77 -3.41 44.32
C ASP A 170 -16.12 -2.27 43.34
N ASN A 171 -15.63 -1.07 43.61
CA ASN A 171 -15.88 0.15 42.86
C ASN A 171 -17.36 0.55 42.78
N ILE A 172 -18.11 -0.07 41.85
CA ILE A 172 -19.53 0.20 41.59
C ILE A 172 -20.30 -1.12 41.27
N TRP A 173 -19.63 -2.23 40.96
CA TRP A 173 -20.25 -3.43 40.40
C TRP A 173 -19.70 -4.71 41.05
N TYR A 174 -19.61 -5.82 40.31
CA TYR A 174 -18.86 -7.02 40.69
C TYR A 174 -17.44 -6.93 40.12
N ALA A 175 -16.45 -7.11 40.98
CA ALA A 175 -15.03 -7.21 40.66
C ALA A 175 -14.60 -8.68 40.38
N PRO A 176 -13.39 -8.94 39.84
CA PRO A 176 -12.80 -10.28 39.80
C PRO A 176 -12.56 -10.85 41.21
N ASP A 177 -12.56 -12.18 41.33
CA ASP A 177 -12.10 -12.84 42.57
C ASP A 177 -10.56 -12.87 42.59
N ILE A 178 -9.95 -12.54 43.74
CA ILE A 178 -8.48 -12.45 43.88
C ILE A 178 -7.92 -13.72 44.50
N ASP A 179 -6.89 -14.29 43.86
CA ASP A 179 -6.10 -15.44 44.33
C ASP A 179 -4.99 -14.98 45.26
N ARG A 180 -4.04 -14.19 44.74
CA ARG A 180 -2.87 -13.70 45.46
C ARG A 180 -2.23 -12.50 44.78
N ILE A 181 -1.26 -11.87 45.44
CA ILE A 181 -0.35 -10.91 44.80
C ILE A 181 1.11 -11.36 44.92
N VAL A 182 1.91 -10.98 43.92
CA VAL A 182 3.37 -11.13 43.94
C VAL A 182 4.01 -9.75 43.83
N VAL A 183 4.81 -9.38 44.82
CA VAL A 183 5.64 -8.17 44.79
C VAL A 183 6.88 -8.47 43.97
N GLY A 184 6.93 -7.90 42.77
CA GLY A 184 8.05 -7.97 41.84
C GLY A 184 9.12 -6.93 42.12
N ALA A 185 9.88 -6.57 41.08
CA ALA A 185 10.98 -5.61 41.19
C ALA A 185 10.48 -4.18 41.43
N LYS A 186 11.29 -3.40 42.15
CA LYS A 186 11.17 -1.94 42.27
C LYS A 186 11.49 -1.28 40.92
N VAL A 187 10.58 -0.45 40.44
CA VAL A 187 10.73 0.36 39.22
C VAL A 187 11.68 1.54 39.48
N GLY A 188 12.25 2.11 38.43
CA GLY A 188 13.43 2.99 38.47
C GLY A 188 13.41 4.10 39.53
N GLY A 189 14.49 4.20 40.31
CA GLY A 189 14.60 5.15 41.41
C GLY A 189 14.71 6.62 40.96
N GLY A 190 13.65 7.39 41.16
CA GLY A 190 13.63 8.85 41.00
C GLY A 190 12.81 9.53 42.10
N SER A 191 13.33 10.60 42.69
CA SER A 191 12.70 11.27 43.85
C SER A 191 11.83 12.46 43.45
N GLY A 192 10.53 12.25 43.27
CA GLY A 192 9.55 13.32 43.10
C GLY A 192 8.11 12.79 43.12
N SER A 193 7.14 13.65 43.45
CA SER A 193 5.74 13.36 43.12
C SER A 193 5.57 13.55 41.62
N ASN A 194 5.05 12.54 40.93
CA ASN A 194 4.65 12.67 39.54
C ASN A 194 3.25 13.30 39.40
N VAL A 195 2.48 13.39 40.49
CA VAL A 195 1.12 13.94 40.52
C VAL A 195 1.13 15.40 41.00
N TYR A 196 0.36 16.26 40.34
CA TYR A 196 0.20 17.68 40.63
C TYR A 196 -1.27 18.12 40.50
N GLU A 197 -1.93 18.38 41.62
CA GLU A 197 -3.33 18.83 41.68
C GLU A 197 -3.48 20.26 41.11
N ALA A 198 -4.62 20.58 40.49
CA ALA A 198 -4.84 21.89 39.87
C ALA A 198 -5.11 23.01 40.90
N GLU A 199 -5.83 22.72 41.97
CA GLU A 199 -6.19 23.64 43.04
C GLU A 199 -5.08 23.89 44.07
N ALA A 200 -3.98 23.14 43.99
CA ALA A 200 -2.87 23.21 44.93
C ALA A 200 -2.43 24.65 45.19
N ALA A 201 -2.32 25.05 46.46
CA ALA A 201 -2.09 26.45 46.85
C ALA A 201 -0.74 27.06 46.38
N GLY A 202 0.16 26.25 45.81
CA GLY A 202 1.39 26.70 45.14
C GLY A 202 1.24 26.96 43.63
N ASN A 203 0.09 26.64 43.03
CA ASN A 203 -0.28 27.02 41.66
C ASN A 203 -0.71 28.49 41.61
N THR A 204 -1.21 28.95 40.46
CA THR A 204 -1.79 30.31 40.36
C THR A 204 -2.97 30.32 39.40
N LEU A 205 -3.86 31.29 39.62
CA LEU A 205 -5.09 31.45 38.87
C LEU A 205 -5.15 32.89 38.34
N GLY A 206 -5.52 33.03 37.06
CA GLY A 206 -5.69 34.31 36.38
C GLY A 206 -7.06 34.45 35.72
N GLY A 207 -7.44 35.68 35.41
CA GLY A 207 -8.77 35.99 34.86
C GLY A 207 -9.87 35.57 35.83
N ARG A 208 -10.77 34.70 35.39
CA ARG A 208 -11.88 34.13 36.17
C ARG A 208 -11.62 32.74 36.74
N ALA A 209 -10.45 32.15 36.52
CA ALA A 209 -10.15 30.80 36.96
C ALA A 209 -10.33 30.66 38.48
N SER A 210 -11.08 29.64 38.91
CA SER A 210 -11.42 29.45 40.32
C SER A 210 -11.41 27.99 40.72
N VAL A 211 -11.00 27.73 41.97
CA VAL A 211 -11.22 26.44 42.62
C VAL A 211 -12.71 26.28 42.89
N ASN A 212 -13.27 25.16 42.44
CA ASN A 212 -14.65 24.76 42.62
C ASN A 212 -14.66 23.36 43.28
N ASN A 213 -15.70 23.06 44.08
CA ASN A 213 -15.84 21.71 44.65
C ASN A 213 -16.18 20.70 43.54
N CYS A 214 -15.62 19.50 43.64
CA CYS A 214 -15.87 18.39 42.72
C CYS A 214 -15.72 17.07 43.49
N ALA A 215 -16.83 16.47 43.90
CA ALA A 215 -16.82 15.25 44.71
C ALA A 215 -16.04 14.05 44.10
N PRO A 216 -16.02 13.82 42.77
CA PRO A 216 -15.24 12.75 42.16
C PRO A 216 -13.81 13.15 41.70
N CYS A 217 -13.39 14.40 41.88
CA CYS A 217 -12.04 14.86 41.52
C CYS A 217 -11.01 14.54 42.62
N SER A 218 -9.73 14.60 42.26
CA SER A 218 -8.63 14.63 43.23
C SER A 218 -8.80 15.79 44.22
N GLY A 219 -8.39 15.58 45.47
CA GLY A 219 -8.62 16.54 46.56
C GLY A 219 -10.09 16.89 46.89
N GLY A 220 -11.08 16.37 46.13
CA GLY A 220 -12.48 16.80 46.18
C GLY A 220 -12.74 18.16 45.50
N GLN A 221 -11.82 18.67 44.68
CA GLN A 221 -11.86 20.00 44.08
C GLN A 221 -11.36 19.99 42.63
N LYS A 222 -11.61 21.07 41.88
CA LYS A 222 -11.08 21.27 40.52
C LYS A 222 -10.93 22.75 40.21
N VAL A 223 -10.07 23.09 39.25
CA VAL A 223 -9.97 24.45 38.73
C VAL A 223 -10.81 24.59 37.46
N GLY A 224 -11.90 25.35 37.58
CA GLY A 224 -12.78 25.69 36.46
C GLY A 224 -12.78 27.17 36.13
N ASN A 225 -13.79 27.60 35.38
CA ASN A 225 -13.95 28.99 34.91
C ASN A 225 -12.78 29.48 34.02
N LEU A 226 -12.15 28.56 33.29
CA LEU A 226 -11.15 28.83 32.26
C LEU A 226 -11.83 29.33 30.96
N PHE A 227 -12.32 30.57 30.94
CA PHE A 227 -12.90 31.25 29.78
C PHE A 227 -12.67 32.77 29.77
N LYS A 228 -12.66 33.37 28.58
CA LYS A 228 -12.35 34.81 28.38
C LYS A 228 -13.37 35.78 28.99
N THR A 229 -12.87 36.98 29.31
CA THR A 229 -13.68 38.16 29.65
C THR A 229 -13.75 39.19 28.52
N ASP A 230 -14.75 40.08 28.58
CA ASP A 230 -15.04 41.10 27.54
C ASP A 230 -13.92 42.14 27.35
N ASP A 231 -13.02 42.26 28.32
CA ASP A 231 -11.80 43.07 28.28
C ASP A 231 -10.60 42.35 27.62
N ASN A 232 -10.82 41.14 27.09
CA ASN A 232 -9.85 40.29 26.41
C ASN A 232 -8.65 39.85 27.28
N GLN A 233 -8.79 39.93 28.61
CA GLN A 233 -7.93 39.20 29.53
C GLN A 233 -8.32 37.71 29.53
N ALA A 234 -7.31 36.84 29.62
CA ALA A 234 -7.49 35.40 29.53
C ALA A 234 -7.55 34.72 30.91
N SER A 235 -8.39 33.70 31.01
CA SER A 235 -8.57 32.89 32.21
C SER A 235 -7.75 31.60 32.11
N PHE A 236 -7.24 31.20 33.28
CA PHE A 236 -5.82 30.87 33.36
C PHE A 236 -5.57 29.99 34.58
N LEU A 237 -5.03 28.80 34.35
CA LEU A 237 -4.39 27.93 35.36
C LEU A 237 -2.89 27.79 35.04
N GLN A 238 -2.13 27.64 36.12
CA GLN A 238 -0.68 27.67 36.19
C GLN A 238 -0.23 26.57 37.15
N ILE A 239 0.05 25.38 36.63
CA ILE A 239 0.56 24.27 37.45
C ILE A 239 2.06 24.44 37.63
N ASN A 240 2.47 24.48 38.89
CA ASN A 240 3.79 24.96 39.30
C ASN A 240 4.67 23.85 39.87
N ASN A 241 5.98 24.05 39.72
CA ASN A 241 7.02 23.19 40.28
C ASN A 241 7.01 21.74 39.75
N VAL A 242 6.55 21.55 38.51
CA VAL A 242 6.50 20.25 37.81
C VAL A 242 7.92 19.74 37.58
N SER A 243 8.42 18.87 38.45
CA SER A 243 9.83 18.48 38.48
C SER A 243 10.08 17.19 37.73
N VAL A 244 11.09 17.18 36.86
CA VAL A 244 11.60 15.95 36.22
C VAL A 244 13.12 15.85 36.35
N ASN A 245 13.64 14.62 36.40
CA ASN A 245 15.06 14.38 36.66
C ASN A 245 15.96 14.67 35.44
N GLU A 246 15.41 14.63 34.22
CA GLU A 246 16.14 14.84 32.97
C GLU A 246 15.36 15.75 32.01
N ALA A 247 16.04 16.33 31.02
CA ALA A 247 15.36 16.98 29.90
C ALA A 247 14.86 15.92 28.90
N GLY A 248 13.69 16.14 28.32
CA GLY A 248 13.08 15.25 27.33
C GLY A 248 11.58 15.50 27.16
N THR A 249 10.97 14.77 26.24
CA THR A 249 9.51 14.72 26.13
C THR A 249 8.96 13.73 27.15
N TYR A 250 7.95 14.13 27.91
CA TYR A 250 7.27 13.31 28.90
C TYR A 250 5.82 13.13 28.48
N LYS A 251 5.28 11.93 28.71
CA LYS A 251 3.83 11.70 28.65
C LYS A 251 3.20 12.36 29.88
N VAL A 252 2.33 13.34 29.71
CA VAL A 252 1.64 14.00 30.82
C VAL A 252 0.14 13.77 30.67
N THR A 253 -0.42 12.96 31.56
CA THR A 253 -1.86 12.67 31.61
C THR A 253 -2.57 13.80 32.34
N VAL A 254 -3.51 14.47 31.68
CA VAL A 254 -4.34 15.54 32.23
C VAL A 254 -5.69 14.96 32.62
N TYR A 255 -6.05 15.08 33.89
CA TYR A 255 -7.37 14.71 34.40
C TYR A 255 -8.27 15.95 34.39
N TYR A 256 -9.48 15.81 33.87
CA TYR A 256 -10.34 16.94 33.53
C TYR A 256 -11.83 16.57 33.56
N ILE A 257 -12.71 17.59 33.57
CA ILE A 257 -14.15 17.41 33.38
C ILE A 257 -14.61 18.27 32.20
N SER A 258 -15.31 17.65 31.25
CA SER A 258 -15.96 18.35 30.14
C SER A 258 -17.19 17.58 29.62
N GLY A 259 -18.40 18.06 29.88
CA GLY A 259 -19.65 17.49 29.35
C GLY A 259 -19.98 17.90 27.90
N ASP A 260 -19.10 18.66 27.25
CA ASP A 260 -19.05 18.89 25.80
C ASP A 260 -17.58 18.89 25.33
N PRO A 261 -17.28 18.67 24.03
CA PRO A 261 -15.90 18.66 23.56
C PRO A 261 -15.31 20.07 23.68
N ARG A 262 -14.16 20.19 24.35
CA ARG A 262 -13.51 21.49 24.63
C ARG A 262 -12.04 21.46 24.32
N SER A 263 -11.46 22.63 24.21
CA SER A 263 -10.06 22.77 23.84
C SER A 263 -9.31 23.62 24.86
N ALA A 264 -8.21 23.06 25.37
CA ALA A 264 -7.24 23.80 26.16
C ALA A 264 -5.91 23.78 25.43
N ASN A 265 -5.24 24.92 25.44
CA ASN A 265 -3.84 24.96 25.06
C ASN A 265 -2.95 24.42 26.18
N ILE A 266 -1.70 24.08 25.83
CA ILE A 266 -0.63 23.81 26.80
C ILE A 266 0.72 24.39 26.28
N SER A 267 1.65 24.72 27.18
CA SER A 267 3.05 25.06 26.90
C SER A 267 3.93 24.91 28.13
N VAL A 268 5.22 24.71 27.90
CA VAL A 268 6.24 24.52 28.93
C VAL A 268 7.18 25.73 28.98
N ASN A 269 7.65 26.06 30.19
CA ASN A 269 8.60 27.13 30.60
C ASN A 269 8.58 28.52 29.90
N GLY A 270 7.48 28.87 29.23
CA GLY A 270 7.24 30.19 28.61
C GLY A 270 7.21 30.13 27.07
N GLY A 271 7.43 28.95 26.50
CA GLY A 271 7.43 28.69 25.07
C GLY A 271 6.05 28.76 24.41
N ALA A 272 6.06 28.48 23.10
CA ALA A 272 4.91 28.52 22.21
C ALA A 272 3.71 27.75 22.77
N LYS A 273 2.50 28.32 22.61
CA LYS A 273 1.27 27.76 23.17
C LYS A 273 0.59 26.87 22.14
N GLU A 274 0.77 25.57 22.27
CA GLU A 274 0.16 24.51 21.47
C GLU A 274 -1.34 24.36 21.81
N LEU A 275 -2.08 23.54 21.08
CA LEU A 275 -3.51 23.29 21.28
C LEU A 275 -3.80 21.80 21.40
N PHE A 276 -4.56 21.41 22.41
CA PHE A 276 -5.08 20.07 22.62
C PHE A 276 -6.61 20.09 22.72
N ASP A 277 -7.26 19.21 21.97
CA ASP A 277 -8.72 19.08 21.93
C ASP A 277 -9.14 17.88 22.80
N PHE A 278 -9.88 18.18 23.87
CA PHE A 278 -10.30 17.25 24.91
C PHE A 278 -11.70 16.70 24.58
N PRO A 279 -11.87 15.36 24.50
CA PRO A 279 -13.17 14.72 24.28
C PRO A 279 -14.24 15.10 25.32
N ALA A 280 -15.51 14.94 24.92
CA ALA A 280 -16.62 15.01 25.86
C ALA A 280 -16.67 13.75 26.75
N MET A 281 -16.86 13.98 28.04
CA MET A 281 -17.36 13.00 29.01
C MET A 281 -18.90 12.98 28.98
N PRO A 282 -19.57 11.97 29.57
CA PRO A 282 -21.04 11.86 29.54
C PRO A 282 -21.79 13.04 30.17
N ASP A 283 -21.16 13.75 31.11
CA ASP A 283 -21.75 14.84 31.89
C ASP A 283 -20.68 15.79 32.48
N TRP A 284 -21.11 16.69 33.38
CA TRP A 284 -20.27 17.68 34.07
C TRP A 284 -19.74 17.24 35.45
N GLU A 285 -19.86 15.94 35.76
CA GLU A 285 -19.42 15.36 37.03
C GLU A 285 -18.40 14.22 36.82
N THR A 286 -18.39 13.56 35.65
CA THR A 286 -17.44 12.51 35.29
C THR A 286 -16.04 13.06 34.99
N VAL A 287 -15.02 12.60 35.72
CA VAL A 287 -13.60 12.88 35.44
C VAL A 287 -13.12 12.02 34.27
N GLY A 288 -12.68 12.68 33.20
CA GLY A 288 -11.93 12.09 32.10
C GLY A 288 -10.43 12.23 32.28
N SER A 289 -9.67 11.54 31.43
CA SER A 289 -8.23 11.75 31.29
C SER A 289 -7.83 11.87 29.82
N TYR A 290 -6.81 12.68 29.53
CA TYR A 290 -6.29 12.88 28.19
C TYR A 290 -4.77 13.05 28.23
N ASP A 291 -4.06 12.33 27.37
CA ASP A 291 -2.61 12.31 27.35
C ASP A 291 -2.04 13.38 26.42
N VAL A 292 -1.08 14.16 26.91
CA VAL A 292 -0.34 15.14 26.10
C VAL A 292 1.17 14.91 26.21
N GLU A 293 1.88 15.04 25.09
CA GLU A 293 3.34 14.96 25.06
C GLU A 293 3.93 16.36 25.31
N LEU A 294 4.69 16.52 26.40
CA LEU A 294 5.24 17.83 26.79
C LEU A 294 6.77 17.75 26.93
N HIS A 295 7.47 18.66 26.25
CA HIS A 295 8.92 18.76 26.37
C HIS A 295 9.33 19.52 27.64
N LEU A 296 9.77 18.77 28.65
CA LEU A 296 10.19 19.25 29.96
C LEU A 296 11.73 19.35 30.04
N ILE A 297 12.26 20.38 30.70
CA ILE A 297 13.69 20.52 30.98
C ILE A 297 14.05 19.83 32.30
N ALA A 298 15.31 19.42 32.46
CA ALA A 298 15.78 18.85 33.73
C ALA A 298 15.57 19.84 34.90
N GLY A 299 15.03 19.33 36.00
CA GLY A 299 14.62 20.13 37.16
C GLY A 299 13.20 20.67 37.03
N THR A 300 13.01 21.92 37.45
CA THR A 300 11.68 22.48 37.74
C THR A 300 11.02 23.12 36.52
N ASN A 301 9.89 22.54 36.10
CA ASN A 301 9.03 23.02 35.02
C ASN A 301 7.74 23.63 35.55
N THR A 302 6.91 24.04 34.61
CA THR A 302 5.62 24.70 34.80
C THR A 302 4.73 24.39 33.62
N ILE A 303 3.41 24.26 33.84
CA ILE A 303 2.45 23.86 32.80
C ILE A 303 1.25 24.83 32.78
N LEU A 304 0.62 24.91 31.60
CA LEU A 304 -0.33 25.92 31.13
C LEU A 304 -1.70 25.29 30.94
N PHE A 305 -2.78 25.85 31.51
CA PHE A 305 -4.16 25.45 31.20
C PHE A 305 -5.07 26.67 31.04
N ASP A 306 -5.88 26.67 29.99
CA ASP A 306 -5.63 27.72 28.99
C ASP A 306 -6.78 27.93 27.98
N ASP A 307 -7.51 29.05 28.05
CA ASP A 307 -8.77 29.28 27.31
C ASP A 307 -8.61 29.47 25.78
N ASN A 308 -8.43 28.36 25.02
CA ASN A 308 -8.01 28.43 23.61
C ASN A 308 -8.93 29.27 22.69
N VAL A 309 -10.23 29.43 22.97
CA VAL A 309 -11.09 30.48 22.35
C VAL A 309 -12.22 30.85 23.31
N TRP A 310 -12.76 29.78 23.87
CA TRP A 310 -14.03 29.66 24.55
C TRP A 310 -13.76 29.09 25.94
N TYR A 311 -14.73 28.40 26.54
CA TYR A 311 -14.47 27.60 27.73
C TYR A 311 -13.51 26.45 27.40
N ALA A 312 -12.45 26.32 28.19
CA ALA A 312 -11.67 25.09 28.31
C ALA A 312 -12.43 24.06 29.18
N PRO A 313 -12.00 22.79 29.22
CA PRO A 313 -12.40 21.86 30.29
C PRO A 313 -12.01 22.40 31.68
N ASP A 314 -12.72 21.96 32.72
CA ASP A 314 -12.25 22.16 34.09
C ASP A 314 -11.11 21.15 34.37
N ILE A 315 -10.01 21.56 34.99
CA ILE A 315 -8.86 20.69 35.26
C ILE A 315 -8.89 20.20 36.71
N ASP A 316 -8.74 18.89 36.88
CA ASP A 316 -8.61 18.20 38.17
C ASP A 316 -7.13 18.17 38.60
N ARG A 317 -6.30 17.44 37.84
CA ARG A 317 -4.86 17.27 38.12
C ARG A 317 -4.07 16.93 36.86
N ILE A 318 -2.74 16.90 36.98
CA ILE A 318 -1.88 16.26 35.99
C ILE A 318 -1.00 15.18 36.63
N VAL A 319 -0.66 14.17 35.83
CA VAL A 319 0.33 13.13 36.18
C VAL A 319 1.41 13.14 35.12
N VAL A 320 2.66 13.40 35.51
CA VAL A 320 3.83 13.25 34.65
C VAL A 320 4.23 11.78 34.66
N GLY A 321 3.91 11.07 33.59
CA GLY A 321 4.34 9.69 33.37
C GLY A 321 5.83 9.59 33.03
N GLU A 322 6.21 8.49 32.38
CA GLU A 322 7.61 8.27 32.01
C GLU A 322 8.14 9.30 31.00
N LYS A 323 9.47 9.47 31.02
CA LYS A 323 10.19 10.14 29.94
C LYS A 323 10.08 9.26 28.70
N LEU A 324 9.46 9.76 27.64
CA LEU A 324 9.29 9.01 26.41
C LEU A 324 10.67 8.69 25.79
N GLY A 325 10.86 7.42 25.44
CA GLY A 325 12.14 6.81 25.05
C GLY A 325 12.63 7.24 23.68
N GLY A 326 12.96 8.52 23.53
CA GLY A 326 13.23 9.15 22.24
C GLY A 326 11.98 9.76 21.63
N SER A 327 12.18 10.67 20.68
CA SER A 327 11.10 11.27 19.90
C SER A 327 10.47 10.22 18.99
N THR A 328 9.13 10.11 19.01
CA THR A 328 8.33 9.33 18.05
C THR A 328 8.45 9.86 16.62
N ASP A 329 8.92 11.10 16.45
CA ASP A 329 9.31 11.75 15.20
C ASP A 329 10.84 11.68 14.93
N GLY A 330 11.64 11.18 15.87
CA GLY A 330 13.10 11.18 15.77
C GLY A 330 13.73 12.58 15.75
N THR A 331 14.73 12.78 14.89
CA THR A 331 15.43 14.06 14.71
C THR A 331 14.75 14.89 13.63
N VAL A 332 14.32 16.11 13.97
CA VAL A 332 13.56 16.99 13.08
C VAL A 332 14.44 17.97 12.32
N TYR A 333 14.12 18.21 11.06
CA TYR A 333 14.76 19.18 10.16
C TYR A 333 13.69 20.01 9.42
N GLU A 334 13.66 21.32 9.66
CA GLU A 334 12.72 22.26 9.00
C GLU A 334 13.11 22.48 7.53
N ALA A 335 12.14 22.59 6.62
CA ALA A 335 12.42 22.75 5.18
C ALA A 335 13.07 24.09 4.85
N GLU A 336 12.68 25.19 5.50
CA GLU A 336 13.24 26.52 5.25
C GLU A 336 14.57 26.80 5.95
N ALA A 337 15.11 25.83 6.70
CA ALA A 337 16.34 25.99 7.46
C ALA A 337 17.48 26.47 6.55
N ALA A 338 18.18 27.53 6.95
CA ALA A 338 19.21 28.19 6.12
C ALA A 338 20.48 27.34 5.85
N VAL A 339 20.50 26.08 6.32
CA VAL A 339 21.50 25.06 5.98
C VAL A 339 21.11 24.26 4.72
N ASN A 340 19.82 24.19 4.39
CA ASN A 340 19.29 23.48 3.24
C ASN A 340 19.61 24.21 1.93
N THR A 341 19.49 23.52 0.80
CA THR A 341 19.73 24.09 -0.53
C THR A 341 18.43 24.09 -1.33
N LEU A 342 18.09 25.25 -1.92
CA LEU A 342 16.96 25.42 -2.82
C LEU A 342 17.48 25.66 -4.25
N THR A 343 16.86 25.03 -5.25
CA THR A 343 17.21 25.22 -6.68
C THR A 343 15.96 25.53 -7.51
N GLY A 344 16.18 26.05 -8.74
CA GLY A 344 15.08 26.39 -9.65
C GLY A 344 14.17 27.47 -9.07
N ASN A 345 12.86 27.21 -9.05
CA ASN A 345 11.84 28.09 -8.47
C ASN A 345 11.52 27.78 -7.00
N ALA A 346 12.19 26.79 -6.38
CA ALA A 346 11.91 26.35 -5.02
C ALA A 346 12.07 27.52 -4.02
N ALA A 347 11.01 27.81 -3.26
CA ALA A 347 10.91 29.05 -2.51
C ALA A 347 10.26 28.85 -1.13
N VAL A 348 10.84 29.51 -0.13
CA VAL A 348 10.24 29.63 1.21
C VAL A 348 9.00 30.53 1.13
N SER A 349 7.87 30.01 1.57
CA SER A 349 6.59 30.71 1.68
C SER A 349 6.08 30.67 3.13
N ASN A 350 5.21 31.62 3.49
CA ASN A 350 4.58 31.65 4.81
C ASN A 350 3.44 30.63 4.87
N CYS A 351 3.40 29.82 5.93
CA CYS A 351 2.38 28.83 6.20
C CYS A 351 2.01 28.88 7.68
N GLY A 352 0.87 29.50 8.00
CA GLY A 352 0.42 29.69 9.38
C GLY A 352 0.30 28.43 10.27
N PRO A 353 -0.07 27.25 9.73
CA PRO A 353 -0.11 26.00 10.48
C PRO A 353 1.14 25.10 10.36
N CYS A 354 2.15 25.50 9.58
CA CYS A 354 3.39 24.74 9.44
C CYS A 354 4.39 25.04 10.57
N SER A 355 5.41 24.19 10.69
CA SER A 355 6.64 24.45 11.47
C SER A 355 7.29 25.77 11.02
N GLY A 356 7.96 26.47 11.94
CA GLY A 356 8.52 27.81 11.68
C GLY A 356 7.53 28.90 11.23
N GLY A 357 6.24 28.58 11.06
CA GLY A 357 5.26 29.40 10.33
C GLY A 357 5.48 29.43 8.81
N LYS A 358 6.17 28.44 8.23
CA LYS A 358 6.69 28.46 6.84
C LYS A 358 6.69 27.08 6.18
N LYS A 359 6.88 27.06 4.86
CA LYS A 359 7.10 25.84 4.06
C LYS A 359 7.93 26.16 2.82
N VAL A 360 8.61 25.17 2.27
CA VAL A 360 9.24 25.27 0.95
C VAL A 360 8.27 24.74 -0.09
N GLY A 361 7.83 25.63 -0.98
CA GLY A 361 6.95 25.31 -2.10
C GLY A 361 7.62 25.60 -3.44
N ASN A 362 6.80 25.62 -4.50
CA ASN A 362 7.25 25.75 -5.89
C ASN A 362 8.24 24.64 -6.33
N LEU A 363 8.09 23.44 -5.77
CA LEU A 363 8.81 22.24 -6.19
C LEU A 363 8.18 21.69 -7.49
N PHE A 364 8.41 22.38 -8.59
CA PHE A 364 7.97 21.99 -9.94
C PHE A 364 9.12 22.05 -10.94
N LYS A 365 9.08 21.18 -11.95
CA LYS A 365 10.05 21.17 -13.04
C LYS A 365 9.99 22.46 -13.86
N VAL A 366 11.13 23.16 -13.99
CA VAL A 366 11.23 24.41 -14.76
C VAL A 366 11.48 24.11 -16.23
N ASP A 367 12.41 23.20 -16.51
CA ASP A 367 12.61 22.53 -17.78
C ASP A 367 13.31 21.16 -17.56
N ASP A 368 13.59 20.42 -18.63
CA ASP A 368 14.19 19.08 -18.57
C ASP A 368 15.64 19.02 -18.05
N ASN A 369 16.32 20.16 -17.88
CA ASN A 369 17.63 20.27 -17.23
C ASN A 369 17.60 21.06 -15.90
N HIS A 370 16.47 21.67 -15.54
CA HIS A 370 16.31 22.48 -14.33
C HIS A 370 15.08 22.04 -13.51
N ALA A 371 15.30 21.14 -12.55
CA ALA A 371 14.32 20.82 -11.51
C ALA A 371 14.36 21.85 -10.37
N SER A 372 13.19 22.24 -9.87
CA SER A 372 13.09 22.97 -8.59
C SER A 372 13.13 21.96 -7.45
N ALA A 373 14.12 22.09 -6.57
CA ALA A 373 14.40 21.09 -5.54
C ALA A 373 14.65 21.71 -4.16
N LEU A 374 14.38 20.90 -3.13
CA LEU A 374 14.73 21.11 -1.74
C LEU A 374 15.71 20.01 -1.32
N GLN A 375 16.95 20.37 -1.00
CA GLN A 375 17.91 19.45 -0.38
C GLN A 375 18.04 19.76 1.12
N PHE A 376 17.56 18.83 1.94
CA PHE A 376 17.91 18.78 3.35
C PHE A 376 19.39 18.42 3.49
N ASN A 377 20.14 19.27 4.19
CA ASN A 377 21.57 19.11 4.39
C ASN A 377 21.89 18.80 5.85
N ASN A 378 22.87 17.92 6.07
CA ASN A 378 23.31 17.48 7.40
C ASN A 378 22.23 16.71 8.18
N VAL A 379 21.50 15.84 7.49
CA VAL A 379 20.63 14.84 8.13
C VAL A 379 21.53 13.81 8.80
N THR A 380 21.74 13.95 10.11
CA THR A 380 22.67 13.13 10.88
C THR A 380 22.00 11.92 11.52
N VAL A 381 22.62 10.75 11.36
CA VAL A 381 22.22 9.49 12.02
C VAL A 381 23.42 8.76 12.64
N SER A 382 23.15 7.96 13.68
CA SER A 382 24.18 7.30 14.50
C SER A 382 24.76 6.02 13.88
N ALA A 383 24.06 5.38 12.95
CA ALA A 383 24.46 4.15 12.26
C ALA A 383 24.00 4.19 10.79
N SER A 384 24.50 3.27 9.97
CA SER A 384 23.91 3.02 8.64
C SER A 384 22.76 2.02 8.77
N GLY A 385 21.67 2.24 8.04
CA GLY A 385 20.51 1.35 8.05
C GLY A 385 19.23 2.03 7.54
N GLY A 386 18.09 1.35 7.68
CA GLY A 386 16.77 1.92 7.42
C GLY A 386 16.34 2.95 8.47
N TYR A 387 15.90 4.12 8.01
CA TYR A 387 15.34 5.19 8.82
C TYR A 387 13.95 5.56 8.30
N ILE A 388 12.97 5.67 9.18
CA ILE A 388 11.68 6.27 8.82
C ILE A 388 11.85 7.78 8.81
N VAL A 389 11.64 8.36 7.64
CA VAL A 389 11.61 9.80 7.40
C VAL A 389 10.15 10.19 7.20
N LYS A 390 9.54 10.70 8.26
CA LYS A 390 8.18 11.23 8.26
C LYS A 390 8.22 12.65 7.69
N VAL A 391 7.68 12.79 6.49
CA VAL A 391 7.63 14.04 5.73
C VAL A 391 6.34 14.76 6.09
N TYR A 392 6.45 15.97 6.61
CA TYR A 392 5.31 16.86 6.83
C TYR A 392 5.15 17.77 5.61
N TYR A 393 3.94 17.83 5.06
CA TYR A 393 3.69 18.42 3.74
C TYR A 393 2.30 19.02 3.61
N ILE A 394 2.07 19.79 2.55
CA ILE A 394 0.75 20.29 2.12
C ILE A 394 0.56 19.99 0.63
N SER A 395 -0.56 19.38 0.28
CA SER A 395 -0.95 19.10 -1.11
C SER A 395 -2.47 19.04 -1.25
N GLY A 396 -3.12 20.10 -1.77
CA GLY A 396 -4.60 20.14 -1.88
C GLY A 396 -5.20 19.22 -2.96
N ASP A 397 -4.36 18.53 -3.70
CA ASP A 397 -4.61 17.43 -4.64
C ASP A 397 -3.52 16.35 -4.41
N PRO A 398 -3.71 15.08 -4.83
CA PRO A 398 -2.64 14.07 -4.75
C PRO A 398 -1.45 14.46 -5.62
N ARG A 399 -0.23 14.34 -5.11
CA ARG A 399 1.00 14.72 -5.83
C ARG A 399 2.17 13.81 -5.51
N SER A 400 3.05 13.60 -6.48
CA SER A 400 4.25 12.80 -6.30
C SER A 400 5.48 13.69 -6.07
N ALA A 401 6.47 13.18 -5.35
CA ALA A 401 7.81 13.76 -5.30
C ALA A 401 8.86 12.67 -5.51
N ASN A 402 9.94 13.00 -6.20
CA ASN A 402 11.14 12.18 -6.17
C ASN A 402 11.90 12.47 -4.89
N ILE A 403 12.31 11.42 -4.18
CA ILE A 403 13.22 11.49 -3.06
C ILE A 403 14.52 10.77 -3.45
N SER A 404 15.67 11.37 -3.16
CA SER A 404 16.96 10.66 -3.23
C SER A 404 17.86 10.99 -2.04
N VAL A 405 18.65 9.99 -1.64
CA VAL A 405 19.58 10.09 -0.50
C VAL A 405 21.01 10.15 -1.03
N ASN A 406 21.83 11.08 -0.51
CA ASN A 406 23.26 11.19 -0.80
C ASN A 406 23.65 11.24 -2.30
N GLY A 407 22.74 11.72 -3.16
CA GLY A 407 22.94 11.74 -4.63
C GLY A 407 22.77 10.37 -5.31
N GLY A 408 22.16 9.39 -4.63
CA GLY A 408 21.77 8.10 -5.21
C GLY A 408 20.59 8.20 -6.19
N ALA A 409 20.03 7.04 -6.54
CA ALA A 409 18.86 6.95 -7.40
C ALA A 409 17.66 7.73 -6.82
N LYS A 410 16.83 8.27 -7.70
CA LYS A 410 15.55 8.90 -7.34
C LYS A 410 14.46 7.84 -7.24
N GLU A 411 13.73 7.85 -6.14
CA GLU A 411 12.52 7.05 -5.95
C GLU A 411 11.29 7.97 -5.95
N LEU A 412 10.28 7.62 -6.73
CA LEU A 412 9.01 8.32 -6.74
C LEU A 412 8.14 7.85 -5.57
N PHE A 413 7.63 8.82 -4.81
CA PHE A 413 6.65 8.61 -3.74
C PHE A 413 5.40 9.44 -4.03
N ASP A 414 4.23 8.81 -3.90
CA ASP A 414 2.94 9.40 -4.23
C ASP A 414 2.24 9.83 -2.93
N PHE A 415 2.15 11.13 -2.70
CA PHE A 415 1.60 11.70 -1.47
C PHE A 415 0.08 11.89 -1.62
N PRO A 416 -0.73 11.36 -0.69
CA PRO A 416 -2.17 11.63 -0.64
C PRO A 416 -2.48 13.12 -0.53
N ALA A 417 -3.66 13.54 -1.00
CA ALA A 417 -4.14 14.90 -0.77
C ALA A 417 -4.27 15.19 0.73
N THR A 418 -3.78 16.35 1.17
CA THR A 418 -4.18 16.98 2.42
C THR A 418 -5.56 17.63 2.24
N ALA A 419 -6.30 17.84 3.34
CA ALA A 419 -7.69 18.31 3.28
C ALA A 419 -7.88 19.64 2.50
N ASP A 420 -6.85 20.50 2.50
CA ASP A 420 -6.73 21.64 1.60
C ASP A 420 -5.26 22.10 1.47
N TRP A 421 -5.06 23.21 0.73
CA TRP A 421 -3.77 23.92 0.57
C TRP A 421 -3.24 24.64 1.83
N ASN A 422 -3.90 24.47 2.98
CA ASN A 422 -3.51 25.04 4.27
C ASN A 422 -3.41 23.97 5.37
N THR A 423 -3.63 22.69 5.09
CA THR A 423 -3.63 21.61 6.09
C THR A 423 -2.34 20.82 5.98
N VAL A 424 -1.55 20.77 7.06
CA VAL A 424 -0.34 19.93 7.12
C VAL A 424 -0.74 18.47 7.32
N GLY A 425 -0.41 17.63 6.34
CA GLY A 425 -0.42 16.18 6.46
C GLY A 425 0.97 15.64 6.78
N SER A 426 1.06 14.33 7.02
CA SER A 426 2.35 13.63 7.15
C SER A 426 2.33 12.29 6.44
N TYR A 427 3.41 11.97 5.72
CA TYR A 427 3.61 10.72 5.00
C TYR A 427 4.96 10.11 5.40
N GLU A 428 4.99 8.83 5.79
CA GLU A 428 6.23 8.16 6.20
C GLU A 428 6.87 7.43 5.03
N VAL A 429 8.14 7.72 4.75
CA VAL A 429 8.97 6.97 3.81
C VAL A 429 10.12 6.28 4.56
N GLU A 430 10.43 5.03 4.22
CA GLU A 430 11.62 4.34 4.74
C GLU A 430 12.79 4.60 3.79
N LEU A 431 13.86 5.21 4.29
CA LEU A 431 15.05 5.59 3.53
C LEU A 431 16.30 4.98 4.17
N HIS A 432 17.18 4.41 3.34
CA HIS A 432 18.47 3.90 3.83
C HIS A 432 19.49 5.03 3.96
N LEU A 433 19.86 5.39 5.19
CA LEU A 433 20.82 6.45 5.50
C LEU A 433 22.18 5.87 5.95
N ASN A 434 23.25 6.64 5.74
CA ASN A 434 24.61 6.30 6.16
C ASN A 434 24.93 6.87 7.55
N ALA A 435 25.73 6.16 8.35
CA ALA A 435 26.27 6.67 9.61
C ALA A 435 26.99 8.01 9.42
N GLY A 436 26.64 9.01 10.23
CA GLY A 436 27.12 10.38 10.08
C GLY A 436 26.13 11.27 9.32
N SER A 437 26.66 12.17 8.49
CA SER A 437 25.89 13.22 7.79
C SER A 437 25.40 12.75 6.42
N ASN A 438 24.12 13.00 6.13
CA ASN A 438 23.46 12.68 4.87
C ASN A 438 22.85 13.93 4.22
N THR A 439 22.57 13.83 2.92
CA THR A 439 21.62 14.71 2.22
C THR A 439 20.38 13.94 1.81
N ILE A 440 19.22 14.61 1.87
CA ILE A 440 17.94 14.09 1.34
C ILE A 440 17.38 15.16 0.40
N LEU A 441 17.29 14.82 -0.88
CA LEU A 441 16.79 15.68 -1.94
C LEU A 441 15.32 15.35 -2.22
N PHE A 442 14.46 16.37 -2.23
CA PHE A 442 13.10 16.34 -2.74
C PHE A 442 13.04 17.16 -4.02
N ASP A 443 12.62 16.56 -5.13
CA ASP A 443 12.36 17.28 -6.37
C ASP A 443 11.18 16.72 -7.18
N ASP A 444 10.68 17.54 -8.10
CA ASP A 444 9.80 17.08 -9.17
C ASP A 444 10.60 16.84 -10.47
N ASN A 445 10.15 15.86 -11.25
CA ASN A 445 10.64 15.58 -12.60
C ASN A 445 9.50 15.54 -13.65
N VAL A 446 8.25 15.82 -13.27
CA VAL A 446 7.06 15.65 -14.11
C VAL A 446 6.11 16.86 -14.07
N TRP A 447 5.68 17.31 -12.89
CA TRP A 447 4.63 18.32 -12.70
C TRP A 447 4.91 19.27 -11.52
N TYR A 448 4.11 19.22 -10.46
CA TYR A 448 4.35 19.87 -9.16
C TYR A 448 4.35 18.79 -8.09
N ALA A 449 5.33 18.83 -7.19
CA ALA A 449 5.33 18.09 -5.94
C ALA A 449 4.48 18.80 -4.86
N PRO A 450 4.27 18.16 -3.69
CA PRO A 450 3.77 18.84 -2.49
C PRO A 450 4.67 19.99 -2.03
N ASP A 451 4.11 20.95 -1.29
CA ASP A 451 4.93 21.88 -0.52
C ASP A 451 5.41 21.19 0.77
N ILE A 452 6.70 21.25 1.09
CA ILE A 452 7.31 20.56 2.23
C ILE A 452 7.44 21.52 3.43
N ASP A 453 6.94 21.09 4.58
CA ASP A 453 7.04 21.79 5.87
C ASP A 453 8.34 21.40 6.59
N ARG A 454 8.48 20.12 6.94
CA ARG A 454 9.65 19.57 7.64
C ARG A 454 9.80 18.07 7.39
N ILE A 455 10.96 17.51 7.74
CA ILE A 455 11.13 16.06 7.87
C ILE A 455 11.50 15.66 9.30
N ALA A 456 11.10 14.46 9.70
CA ALA A 456 11.32 13.91 11.02
C ALA A 456 11.91 12.50 10.88
N VAL A 457 13.16 12.32 11.32
CA VAL A 457 14.04 11.19 10.98
C VAL A 457 14.29 10.32 12.21
N ARG A 458 13.59 9.19 12.31
CA ARG A 458 13.77 8.16 13.34
C ARG A 458 14.39 6.91 12.74
N SER A 459 15.07 6.10 13.56
CA SER A 459 15.41 4.74 13.12
C SER A 459 14.13 4.05 12.70
N ALA A 460 14.14 3.32 11.58
CA ALA A 460 13.17 2.25 11.45
C ALA A 460 13.44 1.28 12.61
N ASP A 461 12.40 0.72 13.22
CA ASP A 461 12.59 -0.52 13.96
C ASP A 461 13.23 -1.50 12.98
N SER A 462 14.34 -2.13 13.38
CA SER A 462 15.20 -2.91 12.47
C SER A 462 14.48 -4.06 11.75
N GLY A 463 13.24 -4.36 12.14
CA GLY A 463 12.36 -5.30 11.47
C GLY A 463 12.84 -6.74 11.58
N GLN A 464 13.84 -6.99 12.42
CA GLN A 464 14.49 -8.27 12.69
C GLN A 464 13.54 -9.20 13.47
N ASN A 465 12.43 -9.56 12.83
CA ASN A 465 11.61 -10.69 13.21
C ASN A 465 12.29 -11.95 12.63
N PRO A 466 12.96 -12.79 13.44
CA PRO A 466 13.60 -14.02 12.94
C PRO A 466 12.60 -15.04 12.37
N GLY A 467 11.30 -14.75 12.48
CA GLY A 467 10.18 -15.63 12.19
C GLY A 467 9.94 -16.59 13.35
N GLY A 468 8.83 -17.32 13.27
CA GLY A 468 8.84 -18.66 13.84
C GLY A 468 9.90 -19.50 13.12
N ASP A 469 10.56 -20.41 13.84
CA ASP A 469 11.37 -21.41 13.15
C ASP A 469 10.44 -22.33 12.36
N SER A 470 10.87 -22.76 11.16
CA SER A 470 10.11 -23.70 10.35
C SER A 470 10.02 -25.06 11.06
N GLY A 471 10.99 -25.38 11.93
CA GLY A 471 11.02 -26.58 12.75
C GLY A 471 11.78 -27.72 12.06
N SER A 472 11.58 -28.96 12.54
CA SER A 472 12.24 -30.13 11.96
C SER A 472 11.25 -30.98 11.18
N LEU A 473 11.66 -31.47 10.01
CA LEU A 473 10.94 -32.58 9.35
C LEU A 473 11.11 -33.89 10.14
N GLY A 474 12.14 -34.00 10.99
CA GLY A 474 12.47 -35.22 11.73
C GLY A 474 13.25 -36.23 10.88
N THR A 475 12.94 -37.52 11.02
CA THR A 475 13.66 -38.60 10.32
C THR A 475 13.02 -38.89 8.96
N PRO A 476 13.79 -38.96 7.85
CA PRO A 476 13.25 -39.32 6.53
C PRO A 476 12.77 -40.76 6.50
N LEU A 477 11.64 -40.98 5.81
CA LEU A 477 11.08 -42.29 5.48
C LEU A 477 11.44 -42.66 4.03
N ALA A 478 10.95 -43.80 3.54
CA ALA A 478 11.23 -44.24 2.18
C ALA A 478 10.61 -43.28 1.14
N PRO A 479 11.40 -42.72 0.19
CA PRO A 479 10.87 -41.82 -0.83
C PRO A 479 10.05 -42.57 -1.88
N VAL A 480 9.10 -41.86 -2.49
CA VAL A 480 8.17 -42.37 -3.51
C VAL A 480 8.24 -41.46 -4.74
N ASN A 481 8.45 -42.07 -5.90
CA ASN A 481 8.65 -41.33 -7.16
C ASN A 481 7.36 -41.30 -8.01
N TYR A 482 7.02 -40.11 -8.47
CA TYR A 482 5.86 -39.78 -9.30
C TYR A 482 6.37 -39.09 -10.57
N GLY A 483 6.81 -39.87 -11.56
CA GLY A 483 7.51 -39.32 -12.72
C GLY A 483 8.93 -38.91 -12.35
N LYS A 484 9.27 -37.63 -12.54
CA LYS A 484 10.48 -36.98 -12.01
C LYS A 484 10.29 -36.47 -10.58
N ILE A 485 9.06 -36.27 -10.13
CA ILE A 485 8.78 -35.73 -8.80
C ILE A 485 9.10 -36.80 -7.76
N THR A 486 9.98 -36.47 -6.82
CA THR A 486 10.33 -37.29 -5.66
C THR A 486 9.63 -36.74 -4.44
N VAL A 487 8.83 -37.57 -3.77
CA VAL A 487 8.20 -37.26 -2.48
C VAL A 487 8.94 -38.04 -1.40
N THR A 488 9.50 -37.34 -0.42
CA THR A 488 10.10 -37.94 0.78
C THR A 488 9.22 -37.61 1.98
N PRO A 489 8.41 -38.55 2.49
CA PRO A 489 7.74 -38.39 3.78
C PRO A 489 8.80 -38.40 4.91
N TYR A 490 8.55 -37.68 5.99
CA TYR A 490 9.37 -37.72 7.20
C TYR A 490 8.49 -38.02 8.42
N SER A 491 9.11 -38.25 9.59
CA SER A 491 8.37 -38.50 10.83
C SER A 491 7.54 -37.30 11.32
N MET A 492 7.84 -36.07 10.90
CA MET A 492 7.20 -34.83 11.36
C MET A 492 6.92 -33.85 10.20
N GLY A 493 6.78 -34.37 8.98
CA GLY A 493 6.51 -33.55 7.79
C GLY A 493 6.69 -34.29 6.47
N MET A 494 6.81 -33.53 5.38
CA MET A 494 7.05 -34.06 4.03
C MET A 494 7.93 -33.11 3.22
N GLN A 495 8.72 -33.66 2.30
CA GLN A 495 9.45 -32.92 1.29
C GLN A 495 9.06 -33.40 -0.12
N VAL A 496 8.96 -32.47 -1.08
CA VAL A 496 8.63 -32.73 -2.47
C VAL A 496 9.62 -31.97 -3.37
N THR A 497 10.20 -32.64 -4.36
CA THR A 497 11.13 -32.01 -5.32
C THR A 497 10.96 -32.59 -6.72
N ASN A 498 11.10 -31.76 -7.76
CA ASN A 498 11.20 -32.19 -9.16
C ASN A 498 12.65 -32.14 -9.70
N GLY A 499 13.63 -31.79 -8.84
CA GLY A 499 15.03 -31.59 -9.20
C GLY A 499 15.42 -30.16 -9.61
N GLN A 500 14.48 -29.22 -9.73
CA GLN A 500 14.73 -27.79 -9.91
C GLN A 500 14.43 -26.99 -8.63
N TYR A 501 13.35 -27.35 -7.93
CA TYR A 501 12.99 -26.81 -6.63
C TYR A 501 12.68 -27.92 -5.62
N THR A 502 12.56 -27.52 -4.35
CA THR A 502 12.13 -28.34 -3.24
C THR A 502 11.13 -27.56 -2.38
N ALA A 503 9.96 -28.16 -2.11
CA ALA A 503 9.01 -27.69 -1.11
C ALA A 503 9.06 -28.62 0.11
N SER A 504 9.03 -28.06 1.31
CA SER A 504 9.06 -28.78 2.59
C SER A 504 7.91 -28.32 3.49
N PHE A 505 7.21 -29.26 4.11
CA PHE A 505 6.01 -29.05 4.91
C PHE A 505 6.23 -29.57 6.33
N PHE A 506 6.06 -28.72 7.35
CA PHE A 506 6.47 -28.99 8.73
C PHE A 506 5.26 -29.20 9.64
N SER A 507 4.95 -30.45 9.98
CA SER A 507 3.74 -30.81 10.73
C SER A 507 3.75 -30.36 12.20
N GLU A 508 4.90 -30.01 12.77
CA GLU A 508 4.99 -29.45 14.13
C GLU A 508 4.58 -27.97 14.21
N SER A 509 4.77 -27.20 13.13
CA SER A 509 4.72 -25.73 13.13
C SER A 509 3.70 -25.13 12.18
N GLY A 510 3.19 -25.92 11.22
CA GLY A 510 2.25 -25.45 10.20
C GLY A 510 2.89 -24.60 9.11
N TYR A 511 4.22 -24.45 9.12
CA TYR A 511 4.96 -23.74 8.07
C TYR A 511 5.27 -24.61 6.86
N ALA A 512 5.52 -23.93 5.73
CA ALA A 512 6.20 -24.47 4.57
C ALA A 512 7.45 -23.65 4.20
N ASP A 513 8.47 -24.31 3.68
CA ASP A 513 9.65 -23.68 3.06
C ASP A 513 9.79 -24.14 1.61
N TYR A 514 10.11 -23.23 0.70
CA TYR A 514 10.40 -23.49 -0.71
C TYR A 514 11.82 -23.02 -1.05
N ALA A 515 12.57 -23.80 -1.84
CA ALA A 515 13.92 -23.45 -2.28
C ALA A 515 14.21 -23.93 -3.71
N TRP A 516 14.98 -23.14 -4.47
CA TRP A 516 15.42 -23.43 -5.84
C TRP A 516 16.94 -23.63 -5.89
N ASN A 517 17.41 -24.37 -6.89
CA ASN A 517 18.81 -24.80 -7.00
C ASN A 517 19.85 -23.66 -6.97
N ASP A 518 19.52 -22.47 -7.49
CA ASP A 518 20.47 -21.34 -7.54
C ASP A 518 20.52 -20.50 -6.25
N GLY A 519 19.69 -20.86 -5.25
CA GLY A 519 19.68 -20.27 -3.91
C GLY A 519 18.53 -19.32 -3.61
N GLN A 520 17.54 -19.19 -4.51
CA GLN A 520 16.28 -18.52 -4.22
C GLN A 520 15.51 -19.33 -3.15
N GLN A 521 14.85 -18.64 -2.20
CA GLN A 521 14.10 -19.29 -1.12
C GLN A 521 12.90 -18.44 -0.65
N LEU A 522 11.85 -19.13 -0.21
CA LEU A 522 10.72 -18.59 0.54
C LEU A 522 10.54 -19.44 1.81
N LYS A 523 10.57 -18.85 3.01
CA LYS A 523 10.68 -19.57 4.29
C LYS A 523 9.72 -19.09 5.35
N GLY A 524 9.20 -20.02 6.16
CA GLY A 524 8.15 -19.72 7.13
C GLY A 524 6.85 -19.30 6.46
N VAL A 525 6.51 -19.92 5.32
CA VAL A 525 5.30 -19.64 4.55
C VAL A 525 4.09 -20.27 5.24
N PHE A 526 3.01 -19.51 5.37
CA PHE A 526 1.74 -19.98 5.92
C PHE A 526 0.55 -19.30 5.19
N GLY A 527 -0.62 -19.93 5.15
CA GLY A 527 -1.87 -19.33 4.66
C GLY A 527 -2.66 -18.61 5.76
N LYS A 528 -3.49 -17.62 5.39
CA LYS A 528 -4.35 -16.83 6.29
C LYS A 528 -5.71 -16.53 5.66
N ILE A 529 -6.78 -16.54 6.47
CA ILE A 529 -8.13 -16.07 6.10
C ILE A 529 -8.60 -15.01 7.10
N LYS A 530 -9.42 -14.05 6.68
CA LYS A 530 -10.19 -13.20 7.61
C LYS A 530 -11.63 -13.70 7.72
N LEU A 531 -12.12 -13.97 8.93
CA LEU A 531 -13.51 -14.34 9.20
C LEU A 531 -14.04 -13.56 10.41
N ASN A 532 -15.23 -12.97 10.29
CA ASN A 532 -15.89 -12.21 11.36
C ASN A 532 -15.05 -11.08 11.99
N GLY A 533 -14.02 -10.59 11.28
CA GLY A 533 -13.05 -9.60 11.75
C GLY A 533 -11.73 -10.19 12.27
N GLU A 534 -11.68 -11.49 12.58
CA GLU A 534 -10.47 -12.20 13.05
C GLU A 534 -9.62 -12.72 11.89
N ASP A 535 -8.29 -12.60 12.03
CA ASP A 535 -7.31 -13.25 11.15
C ASP A 535 -7.00 -14.66 11.66
N LEU A 536 -7.36 -15.70 10.88
CA LEU A 536 -7.04 -17.09 11.19
C LEU A 536 -5.84 -17.55 10.35
N GLU A 537 -4.67 -17.64 11.00
CA GLU A 537 -3.41 -18.09 10.40
C GLU A 537 -3.25 -19.62 10.53
N THR A 538 -2.94 -20.32 9.44
CA THR A 538 -2.75 -21.80 9.36
C THR A 538 -1.74 -22.37 10.35
N LYS A 539 -0.62 -21.69 10.59
CA LYS A 539 0.39 -21.97 11.65
C LYS A 539 -0.14 -21.85 13.09
N GLY A 540 -1.30 -21.21 13.29
CA GLY A 540 -1.97 -21.03 14.57
C GLY A 540 -3.06 -22.07 14.87
N TYR A 541 -3.18 -23.10 14.03
CA TYR A 541 -4.10 -24.23 14.23
C TYR A 541 -3.46 -25.30 15.12
N THR A 542 -4.26 -26.07 15.84
CA THR A 542 -3.78 -27.07 16.82
C THR A 542 -3.25 -28.38 16.20
N THR A 543 -3.33 -28.55 14.88
CA THR A 543 -2.94 -29.78 14.17
C THR A 543 -2.63 -29.46 12.71
N HIS A 544 -1.53 -30.00 12.19
CA HIS A 544 -1.11 -29.86 10.79
C HIS A 544 -0.72 -31.22 10.20
N THR A 545 -1.34 -31.62 9.09
CA THR A 545 -1.17 -32.95 8.49
C THR A 545 -0.84 -32.87 7.01
N VAL A 546 0.15 -33.64 6.58
CA VAL A 546 0.48 -33.88 5.16
C VAL A 546 0.73 -35.37 4.99
N SER A 547 0.06 -36.01 4.03
CA SER A 547 0.04 -37.47 3.92
C SER A 547 0.31 -37.97 2.51
N ALA A 548 1.26 -38.89 2.36
CA ALA A 548 1.55 -39.55 1.09
C ALA A 548 0.34 -40.34 0.54
N ALA A 549 -0.62 -40.71 1.39
CA ALA A 549 -1.85 -41.39 0.99
C ALA A 549 -2.93 -40.43 0.44
N GLN A 550 -2.78 -39.10 0.63
CA GLN A 550 -3.67 -38.07 0.07
C GLN A 550 -3.14 -37.50 -1.25
N ILE A 551 -1.93 -37.88 -1.68
CA ILE A 551 -1.32 -37.39 -2.93
C ILE A 551 -2.05 -37.98 -4.14
N THR A 552 -2.63 -37.11 -4.97
CA THR A 552 -3.24 -37.50 -6.24
C THR A 552 -2.26 -37.25 -7.40
N LYS A 553 -2.38 -38.03 -8.48
CA LYS A 553 -1.64 -37.79 -9.73
C LYS A 553 -2.49 -36.91 -10.64
N ILE A 554 -1.90 -35.86 -11.19
CA ILE A 554 -2.57 -34.92 -12.09
C ILE A 554 -1.98 -35.01 -13.50
N HIS A 555 -2.84 -34.75 -14.48
CA HIS A 555 -2.51 -34.64 -15.90
C HIS A 555 -3.49 -33.64 -16.53
N ASP A 556 -3.20 -32.37 -16.28
CA ASP A 556 -3.91 -31.20 -16.79
C ASP A 556 -3.07 -30.55 -17.91
N ASP A 557 -3.44 -29.35 -18.36
CA ASP A 557 -2.76 -28.65 -19.45
C ASP A 557 -1.43 -28.00 -19.03
N PHE A 558 -1.12 -27.88 -17.73
CA PHE A 558 0.25 -27.63 -17.24
C PHE A 558 1.11 -28.90 -17.34
N GLY A 559 0.48 -30.07 -17.28
CA GLY A 559 1.06 -31.33 -17.69
C GLY A 559 1.04 -32.40 -16.60
N LYS A 560 2.10 -33.21 -16.54
CA LYS A 560 2.18 -34.37 -15.63
C LYS A 560 2.72 -33.95 -14.27
N GLY A 561 2.01 -34.33 -13.22
CA GLY A 561 2.34 -33.89 -11.88
C GLY A 561 1.68 -34.68 -10.75
N ILE A 562 1.77 -34.10 -9.56
CA ILE A 562 1.01 -34.52 -8.38
C ILE A 562 0.35 -33.32 -7.71
N GLN A 563 -0.78 -33.55 -7.04
CA GLN A 563 -1.35 -32.61 -6.09
C GLN A 563 -1.12 -33.10 -4.66
N VAL A 564 -0.71 -32.18 -3.78
CA VAL A 564 -0.41 -32.41 -2.37
C VAL A 564 -1.24 -31.44 -1.54
N VAL A 565 -1.79 -31.91 -0.42
CA VAL A 565 -2.54 -31.08 0.52
C VAL A 565 -1.82 -31.07 1.86
N PHE A 566 -1.56 -29.86 2.37
CA PHE A 566 -1.16 -29.62 3.75
C PHE A 566 -2.38 -29.05 4.48
N GLN A 567 -2.88 -29.79 5.46
CA GLN A 567 -4.18 -29.58 6.09
C GLN A 567 -4.02 -29.12 7.54
N HIS A 568 -4.74 -28.07 7.92
CA HIS A 568 -4.65 -27.41 9.22
C HIS A 568 -6.03 -27.44 9.89
N THR A 569 -6.13 -28.06 11.07
CA THR A 569 -7.40 -28.34 11.75
C THR A 569 -7.40 -27.95 13.22
N GLN A 570 -8.50 -27.34 13.67
CA GLN A 570 -8.76 -26.97 15.05
C GLN A 570 -10.27 -27.04 15.30
N ALA A 571 -10.69 -27.58 16.45
CA ALA A 571 -12.11 -27.65 16.79
C ALA A 571 -12.75 -26.25 16.86
N GLY A 572 -13.94 -26.09 16.27
CA GLY A 572 -14.65 -24.80 16.21
C GLY A 572 -14.19 -23.84 15.12
N LYS A 573 -13.17 -24.17 14.32
CA LYS A 573 -12.69 -23.39 13.18
C LYS A 573 -12.91 -24.13 11.85
N PRO A 574 -13.02 -23.44 10.71
CA PRO A 574 -12.96 -24.08 9.40
C PRO A 574 -11.62 -24.82 9.21
N THR A 575 -11.62 -25.92 8.46
CA THR A 575 -10.38 -26.57 8.03
C THR A 575 -9.73 -25.74 6.95
N LEU A 576 -8.45 -25.39 7.13
CA LEU A 576 -7.68 -24.70 6.10
C LEU A 576 -6.78 -25.71 5.38
N ASN A 577 -6.84 -25.73 4.04
CA ASN A 577 -6.04 -26.63 3.22
C ASN A 577 -5.13 -25.80 2.30
N GLN A 578 -3.82 -25.82 2.53
CA GLN A 578 -2.84 -25.34 1.57
C GLN A 578 -2.65 -26.44 0.51
N VAL A 579 -3.13 -26.18 -0.71
CA VAL A 579 -3.16 -27.16 -1.82
C VAL A 579 -2.12 -26.78 -2.86
N TYR A 580 -1.27 -27.74 -3.23
CA TYR A 580 -0.12 -27.56 -4.11
C TYR A 580 -0.20 -28.49 -5.32
N SER A 581 -0.01 -27.98 -6.53
CA SER A 581 0.18 -28.79 -7.75
C SER A 581 1.63 -28.66 -8.23
N PHE A 582 2.35 -29.78 -8.22
CA PHE A 582 3.77 -29.90 -8.62
C PHE A 582 3.89 -30.65 -9.95
N TYR A 583 4.80 -30.24 -10.82
CA TYR A 583 4.90 -30.74 -12.20
C TYR A 583 6.30 -31.30 -12.57
N ASP A 584 6.33 -32.26 -13.50
CA ASP A 584 7.51 -33.02 -13.94
C ASP A 584 8.63 -32.15 -14.58
N LYS A 585 8.34 -30.92 -15.00
CA LYS A 585 9.22 -30.13 -15.87
C LYS A 585 9.34 -28.65 -15.49
N GLU A 586 8.34 -28.11 -14.84
CA GLU A 586 8.21 -26.66 -14.65
C GLU A 586 9.10 -26.15 -13.51
N SER A 587 9.68 -24.97 -13.70
CA SER A 587 10.49 -24.27 -12.68
C SER A 587 9.64 -23.67 -11.53
N TYR A 588 8.32 -23.81 -11.62
CA TYR A 588 7.33 -23.33 -10.66
C TYR A 588 6.39 -24.46 -10.21
N PHE A 589 5.60 -24.15 -9.19
CA PHE A 589 4.43 -24.92 -8.81
C PHE A 589 3.22 -24.00 -8.63
N LEU A 590 2.03 -24.57 -8.58
CA LEU A 590 0.82 -23.83 -8.25
C LEU A 590 0.45 -24.06 -6.77
N SER A 591 0.00 -23.02 -6.07
CA SER A 591 -0.45 -23.11 -4.67
C SER A 591 -1.68 -22.25 -4.40
N ARG A 592 -2.64 -22.77 -3.63
CA ARG A 592 -3.83 -22.04 -3.18
C ARG A 592 -4.25 -22.44 -1.76
N LEU A 593 -5.21 -21.72 -1.19
CA LEU A 593 -5.79 -21.97 0.12
C LEU A 593 -7.30 -22.23 -0.03
N ASP A 594 -7.74 -23.44 0.33
CA ASP A 594 -9.15 -23.81 0.38
C ASP A 594 -9.62 -23.85 1.85
N ALA A 595 -10.50 -22.93 2.23
CA ALA A 595 -11.11 -22.85 3.55
C ALA A 595 -12.45 -23.60 3.55
N VAL A 596 -12.56 -24.68 4.33
CA VAL A 596 -13.67 -25.65 4.30
C VAL A 596 -14.42 -25.69 5.63
N SER A 597 -15.74 -25.64 5.59
CA SER A 597 -16.62 -25.58 6.77
C SER A 597 -17.91 -26.40 6.55
N GLU A 598 -18.48 -26.94 7.63
CA GLU A 598 -19.79 -27.63 7.58
C GLU A 598 -20.94 -26.64 7.31
N SER A 599 -20.83 -25.42 7.83
CA SER A 599 -21.72 -24.29 7.56
C SER A 599 -21.11 -23.34 6.53
N SER A 600 -21.94 -22.54 5.84
CA SER A 600 -21.42 -21.52 4.93
C SER A 600 -20.63 -20.45 5.70
N ILE A 601 -19.38 -20.24 5.31
CA ILE A 601 -18.58 -19.07 5.70
C ILE A 601 -18.70 -17.98 4.63
N SER A 602 -18.24 -16.77 4.95
CA SER A 602 -18.16 -15.64 4.03
C SER A 602 -16.89 -14.85 4.30
N THR A 603 -16.13 -14.48 3.27
CA THR A 603 -14.91 -13.66 3.39
C THR A 603 -14.61 -12.87 2.12
N ASN A 604 -14.00 -11.70 2.30
CA ASN A 604 -13.39 -10.92 1.24
C ASN A 604 -11.85 -10.85 1.36
N TYR A 605 -11.21 -11.70 2.17
CA TYR A 605 -9.75 -11.73 2.28
C TYR A 605 -9.24 -13.16 2.52
N LEU A 606 -8.45 -13.66 1.57
CA LEU A 606 -7.89 -15.01 1.62
C LEU A 606 -6.48 -15.07 0.99
N ALA A 607 -5.48 -15.30 1.85
CA ALA A 607 -4.06 -15.24 1.53
C ALA A 607 -3.40 -16.62 1.55
N PRO A 608 -3.10 -17.25 0.39
CA PRO A 608 -2.44 -18.55 0.34
C PRO A 608 -0.93 -18.51 0.62
N LEU A 609 -0.31 -17.33 0.60
CA LEU A 609 1.11 -17.14 0.86
C LEU A 609 1.33 -15.92 1.75
N VAL A 610 1.70 -16.16 3.01
CA VAL A 610 2.13 -15.14 3.97
C VAL A 610 3.50 -15.52 4.53
N ILE A 611 4.40 -14.54 4.60
CA ILE A 611 5.72 -14.61 5.22
C ILE A 611 5.86 -13.41 6.16
N THR A 612 6.21 -13.67 7.42
CA THR A 612 6.52 -12.65 8.43
C THR A 612 7.86 -13.00 9.11
N ARG A 613 8.94 -12.88 8.33
CA ARG A 613 10.28 -13.38 8.65
C ARG A 613 11.34 -12.61 7.87
N THR A 614 12.32 -12.03 8.57
CA THR A 614 13.47 -11.35 7.99
C THR A 614 14.32 -12.30 7.14
N GLY A 615 14.59 -11.92 5.89
CA GLY A 615 15.24 -12.78 4.90
C GLY A 615 14.37 -13.98 4.48
N GLY A 616 13.09 -14.01 4.87
CA GLY A 616 12.15 -15.08 4.61
C GLY A 616 11.85 -15.26 3.12
N ALA A 617 11.78 -14.17 2.36
CA ALA A 617 11.94 -14.21 0.91
C ALA A 617 13.35 -13.74 0.55
N ALA A 618 14.10 -14.55 -0.19
CA ALA A 618 15.44 -14.20 -0.65
C ALA A 618 15.74 -14.71 -2.07
N THR A 619 16.47 -13.88 -2.80
CA THR A 619 16.87 -13.99 -4.20
C THR A 619 18.08 -14.89 -4.45
N GLY A 620 18.84 -15.25 -3.41
CA GLY A 620 20.08 -16.03 -3.50
C GLY A 620 21.34 -15.24 -3.88
N LYS A 621 21.18 -14.01 -4.41
CA LYS A 621 22.21 -12.97 -4.64
C LYS A 621 21.69 -11.65 -4.07
N THR A 622 22.53 -10.79 -3.53
CA THR A 622 22.07 -9.61 -2.77
C THR A 622 22.94 -8.37 -3.01
N ALA A 623 23.07 -7.93 -4.27
CA ALA A 623 23.82 -6.74 -4.64
C ALA A 623 22.91 -5.53 -4.95
N ASP A 624 21.78 -5.76 -5.62
CA ASP A 624 20.78 -4.75 -5.99
C ASP A 624 19.38 -5.40 -5.95
N ASN A 625 18.85 -5.67 -4.75
CA ASN A 625 17.57 -6.38 -4.59
C ASN A 625 16.41 -5.42 -4.87
N ARG A 626 15.54 -5.85 -5.77
CA ARG A 626 14.35 -5.16 -6.26
C ARG A 626 13.10 -5.97 -6.01
N VAL A 627 11.99 -5.24 -5.88
CA VAL A 627 10.63 -5.77 -5.93
C VAL A 627 9.87 -4.97 -6.97
N LEU A 628 9.24 -5.67 -7.92
CA LEU A 628 8.49 -5.03 -8.99
C LEU A 628 7.06 -4.73 -8.56
N PHE A 629 6.69 -3.46 -8.54
CA PHE A 629 5.31 -3.00 -8.59
C PHE A 629 4.76 -3.12 -10.02
N VAL A 630 3.69 -3.90 -10.15
CA VAL A 630 2.80 -4.00 -11.30
C VAL A 630 1.47 -3.34 -10.92
N PRO A 631 0.97 -2.36 -11.70
CA PRO A 631 -0.34 -1.74 -11.46
C PRO A 631 -1.49 -2.71 -11.80
N PHE A 632 -2.66 -2.45 -11.22
CA PHE A 632 -3.88 -3.21 -11.52
C PHE A 632 -4.37 -2.99 -12.96
N ASP A 633 -4.27 -1.75 -13.47
CA ASP A 633 -4.66 -1.36 -14.82
C ASP A 633 -3.64 -0.43 -15.50
N ASN A 634 -4.07 0.36 -16.49
CA ASN A 634 -3.26 1.36 -17.20
C ASN A 634 -3.83 2.79 -17.09
N ASP A 635 -4.56 3.06 -16.00
CA ASP A 635 -5.31 4.30 -15.79
C ASP A 635 -4.57 5.30 -14.89
N ALA A 636 -5.14 6.51 -14.73
CA ALA A 636 -4.70 7.56 -13.81
C ALA A 636 -3.19 7.91 -13.92
N TRP A 637 -2.60 7.74 -15.11
CA TRP A 637 -1.16 7.94 -15.39
C TRP A 637 -0.22 7.05 -14.58
N ILE A 638 -0.71 5.90 -14.10
CA ILE A 638 0.06 5.00 -13.24
C ILE A 638 1.29 4.43 -13.95
N ARG A 639 2.36 4.19 -13.18
CA ARG A 639 3.67 3.73 -13.65
C ARG A 639 4.06 2.41 -12.96
N PHE A 640 4.70 1.51 -13.70
CA PHE A 640 5.40 0.36 -13.12
C PHE A 640 6.65 0.83 -12.38
N LYS A 641 7.02 0.16 -11.26
CA LYS A 641 8.12 0.63 -10.38
C LYS A 641 9.02 -0.51 -9.91
N ALA A 642 10.30 -0.48 -10.27
CA ALA A 642 11.33 -1.39 -9.74
C ALA A 642 11.93 -0.86 -8.43
N GLN A 643 11.20 -1.03 -7.34
CA GLN A 643 11.56 -0.50 -6.03
C GLN A 643 12.71 -1.28 -5.38
N PRO A 644 13.64 -0.62 -4.67
CA PRO A 644 14.64 -1.33 -3.87
C PRO A 644 13.98 -2.00 -2.65
N MET A 645 14.59 -3.08 -2.16
CA MET A 645 14.10 -3.87 -1.02
C MET A 645 14.37 -3.18 0.35
N ASN A 646 13.99 -1.90 0.48
CA ASN A 646 14.22 -1.03 1.65
C ASN A 646 12.99 -0.21 2.06
N ARG A 647 11.80 -0.58 1.57
CA ARG A 647 10.52 0.13 1.77
C ARG A 647 9.36 -0.87 1.83
N ALA A 648 8.13 -0.35 1.94
CA ALA A 648 6.91 -1.11 1.69
C ALA A 648 6.23 -0.60 0.40
N ASP A 649 5.48 -1.47 -0.26
CA ASP A 649 4.63 -1.17 -1.43
C ASP A 649 3.64 -2.34 -1.62
N THR A 650 2.64 -2.18 -2.49
CA THR A 650 1.65 -3.25 -2.81
C THR A 650 1.57 -3.42 -4.33
N SER A 651 1.94 -4.61 -4.85
CA SER A 651 1.81 -4.96 -6.27
C SER A 651 0.47 -5.66 -6.54
N TYR A 652 0.01 -5.67 -7.80
CA TYR A 652 -1.27 -6.26 -8.21
C TYR A 652 -1.08 -7.40 -9.21
N GLU A 653 -1.80 -8.49 -8.99
CA GLU A 653 -1.76 -9.80 -9.68
C GLU A 653 -0.40 -10.52 -9.70
N VAL A 654 0.73 -9.84 -9.92
CA VAL A 654 2.08 -10.43 -9.95
C VAL A 654 3.15 -9.49 -9.38
N THR A 655 4.23 -10.07 -8.85
CA THR A 655 5.49 -9.37 -8.59
C THR A 655 6.69 -10.23 -8.96
N ALA A 656 7.80 -9.56 -9.27
CA ALA A 656 9.12 -10.15 -9.34
C ALA A 656 9.97 -9.63 -8.17
N ILE A 657 10.65 -10.53 -7.46
CA ILE A 657 11.58 -10.22 -6.37
C ILE A 657 12.97 -10.71 -6.81
N TYR A 658 13.89 -9.82 -7.14
CA TYR A 658 15.12 -10.16 -7.90
C TYR A 658 16.31 -9.29 -7.55
N ASP A 659 17.52 -9.83 -7.73
CA ASP A 659 18.77 -9.07 -7.71
C ASP A 659 19.09 -8.60 -9.13
N ASN A 660 19.01 -7.29 -9.44
CA ASN A 660 19.22 -6.83 -10.83
C ASN A 660 20.63 -7.13 -11.35
N THR A 661 21.65 -7.17 -10.49
CA THR A 661 23.04 -7.44 -10.89
C THR A 661 23.18 -8.83 -11.54
N SER A 662 22.68 -9.88 -10.90
CA SER A 662 22.66 -11.24 -11.46
C SER A 662 21.44 -11.54 -12.34
N ARG A 663 20.36 -10.76 -12.20
CA ARG A 663 18.98 -11.03 -12.61
C ARG A 663 18.29 -12.20 -11.89
N GLN A 664 18.95 -12.85 -10.93
CA GLN A 664 18.41 -14.00 -10.21
C GLN A 664 17.23 -13.57 -9.32
N GLY A 665 16.10 -14.28 -9.39
CA GLY A 665 14.90 -13.85 -8.68
C GLY A 665 13.77 -14.88 -8.58
N LEU A 666 12.73 -14.48 -7.89
CA LEU A 666 11.45 -15.16 -7.69
C LEU A 666 10.36 -14.41 -8.46
N VAL A 667 9.40 -15.15 -9.01
CA VAL A 667 8.16 -14.59 -9.58
C VAL A 667 6.98 -15.26 -8.90
N VAL A 668 6.05 -14.43 -8.40
CA VAL A 668 4.88 -14.88 -7.63
C VAL A 668 3.67 -14.06 -8.07
N GLY A 669 2.58 -14.74 -8.44
CA GLY A 669 1.36 -14.07 -8.87
C GLY A 669 0.19 -15.02 -9.11
N SER A 670 -1.01 -14.48 -9.25
CA SER A 670 -2.27 -15.18 -9.54
C SER A 670 -2.32 -15.72 -10.97
N VAL A 671 -2.89 -16.92 -11.14
CA VAL A 671 -3.24 -17.51 -12.46
C VAL A 671 -4.75 -17.75 -12.62
N THR A 672 -5.58 -17.21 -11.73
CA THR A 672 -7.04 -17.39 -11.71
C THR A 672 -7.74 -16.07 -11.42
N HIS A 673 -8.48 -15.56 -12.41
CA HIS A 673 -9.01 -14.19 -12.44
C HIS A 673 -10.54 -14.17 -12.57
N ASP A 674 -11.23 -15.12 -11.94
CA ASP A 674 -12.69 -15.30 -12.02
C ASP A 674 -13.48 -14.58 -10.91
N ARG A 675 -12.82 -14.25 -9.78
CA ARG A 675 -13.50 -13.77 -8.55
C ARG A 675 -12.77 -12.72 -7.73
N TRP A 676 -11.45 -12.66 -7.83
CA TRP A 676 -10.59 -11.93 -6.90
C TRP A 676 -9.78 -10.89 -7.64
N LYS A 677 -9.65 -9.69 -7.07
CA LYS A 677 -8.48 -8.83 -7.27
C LYS A 677 -7.37 -9.33 -6.33
N THR A 678 -6.18 -9.61 -6.85
CA THR A 678 -5.06 -10.16 -6.09
C THR A 678 -4.06 -9.06 -5.71
N GLY A 679 -3.84 -8.87 -4.43
CA GLY A 679 -2.84 -7.96 -3.88
C GLY A 679 -1.60 -8.69 -3.41
N ILE A 680 -0.46 -7.99 -3.48
CA ILE A 680 0.85 -8.49 -3.05
C ILE A 680 1.51 -7.40 -2.18
N ASP A 681 1.17 -7.41 -0.90
CA ASP A 681 1.79 -6.54 0.10
C ASP A 681 3.20 -7.03 0.41
N TRP A 682 4.18 -6.12 0.42
CA TRP A 682 5.53 -6.44 0.84
C TRP A 682 6.16 -5.33 1.66
N LYS A 683 7.09 -5.71 2.53
CA LYS A 683 7.99 -4.78 3.23
C LYS A 683 9.38 -5.36 3.32
N GLY A 684 10.38 -4.61 2.84
CA GLY A 684 11.79 -4.92 3.00
C GLY A 684 12.55 -3.82 3.75
N SER A 685 13.67 -4.18 4.37
CA SER A 685 14.62 -3.25 4.98
C SER A 685 16.03 -3.84 4.95
N ASN A 686 17.05 -3.00 4.87
CA ASN A 686 18.47 -3.40 4.78
C ASN A 686 18.74 -4.42 3.65
N ASN A 687 18.09 -4.23 2.49
CA ASN A 687 18.15 -5.10 1.30
C ASN A 687 17.58 -6.53 1.51
N GLN A 688 16.76 -6.74 2.55
CA GLN A 688 16.13 -8.02 2.90
C GLN A 688 14.60 -7.88 3.01
N MET A 689 13.86 -8.91 2.58
CA MET A 689 12.41 -8.94 2.80
C MET A 689 12.11 -9.24 4.28
N LEU A 690 11.15 -8.51 4.85
CA LEU A 690 10.63 -8.71 6.21
C LEU A 690 9.24 -9.37 6.17
N ASN A 691 8.38 -8.84 5.30
CA ASN A 691 7.00 -9.29 5.11
C ASN A 691 6.72 -9.48 3.62
N LEU A 692 6.02 -10.57 3.26
CA LEU A 692 5.43 -10.78 1.94
C LEU A 692 4.08 -11.45 2.11
N THR A 693 3.01 -10.87 1.57
CA THR A 693 1.65 -11.40 1.65
C THR A 693 0.98 -11.31 0.29
N VAL A 694 0.64 -12.46 -0.29
CA VAL A 694 -0.16 -12.54 -1.53
C VAL A 694 -1.57 -12.99 -1.17
N TYR A 695 -2.59 -12.24 -1.60
CA TYR A 695 -3.97 -12.43 -1.15
C TYR A 695 -4.99 -12.08 -2.22
N GLY A 696 -6.09 -12.83 -2.27
CA GLY A 696 -7.32 -12.37 -2.90
C GLY A 696 -8.07 -11.45 -1.95
N GLY A 697 -8.60 -10.34 -2.46
CA GLY A 697 -9.32 -9.34 -1.67
C GLY A 697 -8.76 -7.92 -1.78
N ALA A 698 -8.00 -7.61 -2.84
CA ALA A 698 -7.45 -6.28 -3.01
C ALA A 698 -8.56 -5.25 -3.32
N SER A 699 -8.59 -4.15 -2.59
CA SER A 699 -9.38 -2.96 -2.94
C SER A 699 -8.67 -1.72 -2.40
N SER A 700 -8.31 -0.79 -3.28
CA SER A 700 -7.58 0.44 -2.93
C SER A 700 -7.83 1.52 -3.97
N SER A 701 -7.26 2.71 -3.77
CA SER A 701 -7.22 3.75 -4.81
C SER A 701 -6.41 3.38 -6.05
N VAL A 702 -5.69 2.25 -6.05
CA VAL A 702 -4.95 1.71 -7.21
C VAL A 702 -5.77 0.65 -7.98
N THR A 703 -6.76 0.03 -7.34
CA THR A 703 -7.83 -0.73 -8.02
C THR A 703 -9.07 0.13 -8.28
N HIS A 704 -8.95 1.45 -8.02
CA HIS A 704 -9.98 2.49 -8.12
C HIS A 704 -11.24 2.27 -7.27
N ASP A 705 -11.15 1.39 -6.28
CA ASP A 705 -12.29 1.01 -5.45
C ASP A 705 -12.53 2.01 -4.31
N SER A 706 -13.80 2.39 -4.15
CA SER A 706 -14.30 3.13 -2.97
C SER A 706 -14.97 2.23 -1.93
N GLN A 707 -15.18 0.95 -2.27
CA GLN A 707 -15.80 -0.07 -1.43
C GLN A 707 -14.78 -1.18 -1.14
N PRO A 708 -14.84 -1.85 0.03
CA PRO A 708 -14.08 -3.07 0.25
C PRO A 708 -14.41 -4.13 -0.80
N HIS A 709 -13.44 -4.97 -1.15
CA HIS A 709 -13.66 -6.12 -2.03
C HIS A 709 -14.88 -6.95 -1.57
N GLY A 710 -15.69 -7.40 -2.52
CA GLY A 710 -16.86 -8.21 -2.26
C GLY A 710 -16.54 -9.56 -1.61
N SER A 711 -17.51 -10.11 -0.88
CA SER A 711 -17.31 -11.32 -0.07
C SER A 711 -17.80 -12.60 -0.75
N LEU A 712 -16.89 -13.53 -1.00
CA LEU A 712 -17.24 -14.88 -1.46
C LEU A 712 -17.81 -15.70 -0.31
N SER A 713 -18.89 -16.44 -0.58
CA SER A 713 -19.59 -17.25 0.43
C SER A 713 -19.76 -18.71 -0.01
N GLY A 714 -19.64 -19.64 0.94
CA GLY A 714 -19.88 -21.07 0.72
C GLY A 714 -19.37 -21.96 1.86
N THR A 715 -19.66 -23.26 1.77
CA THR A 715 -19.03 -24.31 2.62
C THR A 715 -17.59 -24.61 2.21
N THR A 716 -17.15 -24.08 1.07
CA THR A 716 -15.73 -23.98 0.70
C THR A 716 -15.52 -22.65 0.00
N VAL A 717 -14.53 -21.88 0.45
CA VAL A 717 -14.06 -20.65 -0.21
C VAL A 717 -12.58 -20.83 -0.54
N THR A 718 -12.23 -20.52 -1.79
CA THR A 718 -10.92 -20.78 -2.40
C THR A 718 -10.24 -19.47 -2.78
N SER A 719 -8.95 -19.35 -2.49
CA SER A 719 -8.12 -18.19 -2.83
C SER A 719 -7.86 -18.08 -4.34
N PRO A 720 -7.24 -16.99 -4.82
CA PRO A 720 -6.50 -17.05 -6.08
C PRO A 720 -5.54 -18.24 -6.05
N THR A 721 -5.42 -18.98 -7.15
CA THR A 721 -4.34 -19.94 -7.31
C THR A 721 -3.11 -19.17 -7.76
N LEU A 722 -2.03 -19.29 -7.00
CA LEU A 722 -0.76 -18.63 -7.31
C LEU A 722 0.17 -19.55 -8.07
N MET A 723 0.86 -19.00 -9.05
CA MET A 723 2.16 -19.49 -9.50
C MET A 723 3.25 -19.02 -8.54
N VAL A 724 4.15 -19.93 -8.17
CA VAL A 724 5.33 -19.62 -7.35
C VAL A 724 6.55 -20.25 -8.02
N GLY A 725 7.46 -19.42 -8.54
CA GLY A 725 8.65 -19.86 -9.29
C GLY A 725 9.92 -19.09 -8.96
N GLY A 726 11.07 -19.71 -9.25
CA GLY A 726 12.41 -19.17 -9.04
C GLY A 726 13.28 -19.38 -10.28
N TYR A 727 13.99 -18.33 -10.68
CA TYR A 727 14.61 -18.18 -12.00
C TYR A 727 16.02 -17.59 -11.89
N ALA A 728 16.90 -18.01 -12.81
CA ALA A 728 18.23 -17.42 -12.98
C ALA A 728 18.17 -16.00 -13.59
N ASP A 729 17.12 -15.73 -14.39
CA ASP A 729 16.76 -14.39 -14.87
C ASP A 729 15.26 -14.18 -14.65
N TYR A 730 14.88 -13.27 -13.75
CA TYR A 730 13.49 -12.99 -13.39
C TYR A 730 12.61 -12.64 -14.59
N ARG A 731 13.20 -12.12 -15.68
CA ARG A 731 12.49 -11.76 -16.91
C ARG A 731 11.90 -12.99 -17.60
N GLU A 732 12.60 -14.14 -17.56
CA GLU A 732 12.08 -15.42 -18.04
C GLU A 732 10.91 -15.90 -17.18
N GLY A 733 10.95 -15.62 -15.87
CA GLY A 733 9.84 -15.92 -14.96
C GLY A 733 8.59 -15.09 -15.22
N MET A 734 8.72 -13.83 -15.67
CA MET A 734 7.57 -13.00 -16.07
C MET A 734 6.95 -13.49 -17.38
N GLU A 735 7.77 -13.87 -18.35
CA GLU A 735 7.32 -14.51 -19.61
C GLU A 735 6.63 -15.85 -19.34
N GLU A 736 7.14 -16.62 -18.38
CA GLU A 736 6.54 -17.90 -17.97
C GLU A 736 5.25 -17.70 -17.15
N TYR A 737 5.15 -16.62 -16.36
CA TYR A 737 3.90 -16.20 -15.70
C TYR A 737 2.81 -15.84 -16.71
N GLY A 738 3.17 -15.12 -17.79
CA GLY A 738 2.28 -14.88 -18.92
C GLY A 738 1.78 -16.18 -19.54
N ARG A 739 2.68 -17.13 -19.84
CA ARG A 739 2.31 -18.45 -20.36
C ARG A 739 1.43 -19.25 -19.39
N ALA A 740 1.77 -19.29 -18.10
CA ALA A 740 0.99 -19.99 -17.07
C ALA A 740 -0.46 -19.49 -16.99
N ASN A 741 -0.69 -18.19 -17.15
CA ASN A 741 -2.04 -17.61 -17.24
C ASN A 741 -2.80 -18.12 -18.47
N THR A 742 -2.16 -18.20 -19.64
CA THR A 742 -2.82 -18.71 -20.87
C THR A 742 -3.25 -20.18 -20.80
N ILE A 743 -2.70 -20.96 -19.87
CA ILE A 743 -3.11 -22.36 -19.63
C ILE A 743 -4.45 -22.41 -18.87
N VAL A 744 -4.73 -21.42 -18.01
CA VAL A 744 -6.02 -21.32 -17.29
C VAL A 744 -7.06 -20.57 -18.11
N ALA A 745 -6.66 -19.47 -18.76
CA ALA A 745 -7.51 -18.62 -19.58
C ALA A 745 -6.78 -18.24 -20.88
N PRO A 746 -6.94 -19.00 -21.98
CA PRO A 746 -6.25 -18.73 -23.24
C PRO A 746 -6.63 -17.37 -23.85
N ALA A 747 -5.63 -16.63 -24.34
CA ALA A 747 -5.82 -15.36 -25.05
C ALA A 747 -6.75 -15.50 -26.27
N LEU A 748 -7.51 -14.44 -26.58
CA LEU A 748 -8.50 -14.45 -27.67
C LEU A 748 -7.80 -14.51 -29.03
N LYS A 749 -7.97 -15.62 -29.76
CA LYS A 749 -7.28 -15.84 -31.04
C LYS A 749 -7.99 -15.12 -32.19
N GLN A 750 -7.23 -14.32 -32.94
CA GLN A 750 -7.65 -13.79 -34.24
C GLN A 750 -8.11 -14.96 -35.12
N SER A 751 -9.33 -14.89 -35.64
CA SER A 751 -9.94 -15.97 -36.41
C SER A 751 -11.11 -15.48 -37.27
N GLY A 752 -11.60 -16.33 -38.16
CA GLY A 752 -12.73 -16.00 -39.03
C GLY A 752 -12.40 -14.84 -39.99
N PRO A 753 -13.14 -13.72 -39.96
CA PRO A 753 -12.88 -12.56 -40.81
C PRO A 753 -11.79 -11.63 -40.27
N VAL A 754 -11.35 -11.80 -39.01
CA VAL A 754 -10.31 -10.95 -38.39
C VAL A 754 -8.95 -11.25 -39.03
N PRO A 755 -8.26 -10.25 -39.63
CA PRO A 755 -6.92 -10.41 -40.17
C PRO A 755 -5.91 -10.97 -39.16
N GLU A 756 -5.01 -11.83 -39.64
CA GLU A 756 -3.98 -12.49 -38.82
C GLU A 756 -2.72 -11.61 -38.71
N GLY A 757 -2.30 -11.33 -37.47
CA GLY A 757 -1.11 -10.56 -37.10
C GLY A 757 -1.40 -9.11 -36.70
N VAL A 758 -0.32 -8.38 -36.44
CA VAL A 758 -0.27 -6.98 -36.00
C VAL A 758 -1.23 -6.08 -36.78
N PRO A 759 -2.18 -5.39 -36.12
CA PRO A 759 -2.92 -4.29 -36.74
C PRO A 759 -1.98 -3.14 -37.08
N VAL A 760 -1.97 -2.71 -38.35
CA VAL A 760 -1.23 -1.54 -38.85
C VAL A 760 -2.23 -0.54 -39.40
N GLY A 761 -2.05 0.76 -39.15
CA GLY A 761 -2.99 1.77 -39.64
C GLY A 761 -3.00 3.08 -38.88
N TRP A 762 -4.19 3.59 -38.58
CA TRP A 762 -4.41 4.92 -38.01
C TRP A 762 -5.56 4.94 -36.99
N ASN A 763 -5.49 5.83 -36.00
CA ASN A 763 -6.59 6.21 -35.09
C ASN A 763 -6.73 7.75 -35.02
N SER A 764 -7.94 8.27 -34.93
CA SER A 764 -8.21 9.72 -34.93
C SER A 764 -7.88 10.51 -33.67
N TRP A 765 -7.76 9.87 -32.49
CA TRP A 765 -7.82 10.59 -31.22
C TRP A 765 -6.67 11.60 -31.03
N GLY A 766 -5.42 11.17 -31.21
CA GLY A 766 -4.23 12.02 -31.17
C GLY A 766 -4.21 13.11 -32.25
N ALA A 767 -4.84 12.88 -33.40
CA ALA A 767 -4.92 13.85 -34.50
C ALA A 767 -5.96 14.96 -34.25
N TYR A 768 -7.16 14.60 -33.78
CA TYR A 768 -8.34 15.48 -33.88
C TYR A 768 -9.18 15.64 -32.60
N GLN A 769 -9.13 14.69 -31.66
CA GLN A 769 -9.99 14.67 -30.46
C GLN A 769 -11.48 14.98 -30.81
N PHE A 770 -12.10 15.94 -30.11
CA PHE A 770 -13.50 16.35 -30.25
C PHE A 770 -13.84 17.19 -31.48
N ASP A 771 -12.86 17.55 -32.31
CA ASP A 771 -13.05 18.42 -33.48
C ASP A 771 -12.96 17.66 -34.84
N MET A 772 -12.86 16.32 -34.82
CA MET A 772 -12.88 15.51 -36.04
C MET A 772 -14.17 15.66 -36.86
N THR A 773 -14.05 15.75 -38.18
CA THR A 773 -15.16 15.66 -39.13
C THR A 773 -15.11 14.38 -39.97
N VAL A 774 -16.21 14.11 -40.67
CA VAL A 774 -16.33 13.00 -41.64
C VAL A 774 -15.34 13.15 -42.80
N GLN A 775 -15.01 14.40 -43.17
CA GLN A 775 -14.06 14.66 -44.24
C GLN A 775 -12.64 14.27 -43.83
N ASP A 776 -12.23 14.52 -42.58
CA ASP A 776 -10.90 14.15 -42.09
C ASP A 776 -10.66 12.64 -42.12
N ILE A 777 -11.70 11.84 -41.82
CA ILE A 777 -11.65 10.36 -41.92
C ILE A 777 -11.48 9.92 -43.39
N ILE A 778 -12.22 10.55 -44.31
CA ILE A 778 -12.15 10.28 -45.75
C ILE A 778 -10.79 10.69 -46.32
N ASP A 779 -10.29 11.87 -45.96
CA ASP A 779 -8.98 12.39 -46.35
C ASP A 779 -7.86 11.47 -45.86
N THR A 780 -7.94 11.00 -44.60
CA THR A 780 -7.00 10.03 -44.01
C THR A 780 -7.00 8.72 -44.78
N SER A 781 -8.19 8.13 -45.00
CA SER A 781 -8.34 6.88 -45.75
C SER A 781 -7.73 6.98 -47.16
N ASN A 782 -8.02 8.07 -47.88
CA ASN A 782 -7.46 8.34 -49.20
C ASN A 782 -5.93 8.55 -49.14
N TYR A 783 -5.44 9.35 -48.19
CA TYR A 783 -4.01 9.66 -48.04
C TYR A 783 -3.18 8.40 -47.85
N PHE A 784 -3.60 7.49 -46.97
CA PHE A 784 -2.92 6.21 -46.72
C PHE A 784 -2.87 5.36 -47.99
N LYS A 785 -3.99 5.21 -48.71
CA LYS A 785 -4.09 4.45 -49.97
C LYS A 785 -3.21 5.03 -51.09
N GLU A 786 -3.13 6.36 -51.18
CA GLU A 786 -2.41 7.03 -52.26
C GLU A 786 -0.91 7.15 -51.99
N ASN A 787 -0.49 7.35 -50.74
CA ASN A 787 0.88 7.73 -50.39
C ASN A 787 1.63 6.65 -49.58
N LEU A 788 0.97 5.95 -48.66
CA LEU A 788 1.61 5.03 -47.69
C LEU A 788 1.47 3.55 -48.07
N LYS A 789 1.73 3.23 -49.35
CA LYS A 789 1.44 1.93 -49.99
C LYS A 789 2.19 0.69 -49.46
N ASN A 790 3.14 0.88 -48.55
CA ASN A 790 3.87 -0.20 -47.87
C ASN A 790 3.61 -0.22 -46.35
N PHE A 791 2.76 0.67 -45.84
CA PHE A 791 2.41 0.77 -44.42
C PHE A 791 1.21 -0.12 -44.13
N ASP A 792 1.44 -1.43 -44.24
CA ASP A 792 0.41 -2.47 -44.15
C ASP A 792 0.93 -3.71 -43.43
N ASN A 793 0.01 -4.60 -43.05
CA ASN A 793 0.34 -5.98 -42.72
C ASN A 793 -0.42 -6.94 -43.64
N LYS A 794 0.30 -7.68 -44.49
CA LYS A 794 -0.26 -8.64 -45.47
C LYS A 794 -1.31 -7.99 -46.41
N GLY A 795 -1.19 -6.71 -46.71
CA GLY A 795 -2.15 -5.91 -47.47
C GLY A 795 -3.29 -5.28 -46.64
N THR A 796 -3.26 -5.40 -45.32
CA THR A 796 -4.27 -4.87 -44.40
C THR A 796 -3.83 -3.53 -43.79
N VAL A 797 -4.70 -2.54 -43.80
CA VAL A 797 -4.52 -1.24 -43.13
C VAL A 797 -5.83 -0.87 -42.43
N TYR A 798 -5.76 -0.46 -41.16
CA TYR A 798 -6.91 -0.03 -40.36
C TYR A 798 -7.05 1.51 -40.33
N ILE A 799 -8.29 2.01 -40.37
CA ILE A 799 -8.65 3.42 -40.17
C ILE A 799 -9.68 3.46 -39.04
N ASN A 800 -9.24 3.80 -37.83
CA ASN A 800 -10.04 3.72 -36.61
C ASN A 800 -10.59 5.10 -36.21
N THR A 801 -11.91 5.18 -36.00
CA THR A 801 -12.63 6.41 -35.66
C THR A 801 -12.99 6.45 -34.18
N ASP A 802 -12.20 7.22 -33.43
CA ASP A 802 -12.43 7.58 -32.03
C ASP A 802 -13.24 8.90 -31.99
N ALA A 803 -14.56 8.78 -32.23
CA ALA A 803 -15.48 9.92 -32.26
C ALA A 803 -16.91 9.57 -31.80
N SER A 804 -17.40 10.35 -30.84
CA SER A 804 -18.73 10.22 -30.22
C SER A 804 -19.78 11.19 -30.77
N ALA A 805 -19.38 12.24 -31.52
CA ALA A 805 -20.23 13.37 -31.89
C ALA A 805 -20.74 13.35 -33.35
N ILE A 806 -20.28 12.41 -34.17
CA ILE A 806 -20.63 12.31 -35.59
C ILE A 806 -21.91 11.45 -35.77
N PRO A 807 -22.89 11.86 -36.59
CA PRO A 807 -24.08 11.05 -36.87
C PRO A 807 -23.74 9.72 -37.54
N GLN A 808 -24.38 8.63 -37.10
CA GLN A 808 -24.13 7.26 -37.58
C GLN A 808 -24.29 7.10 -39.11
N GLU A 809 -25.25 7.78 -39.74
CA GLU A 809 -25.42 7.80 -41.19
C GLU A 809 -24.20 8.38 -41.94
N GLN A 810 -23.43 9.26 -41.31
CA GLN A 810 -22.24 9.87 -41.89
C GLN A 810 -20.97 9.08 -41.56
N LEU A 811 -20.89 8.47 -40.37
CA LEU A 811 -19.86 7.47 -40.05
C LEU A 811 -19.92 6.30 -41.05
N LYS A 812 -21.12 5.80 -41.38
CA LYS A 812 -21.27 4.74 -42.39
C LYS A 812 -20.71 5.13 -43.77
N GLN A 813 -20.90 6.39 -44.18
CA GLN A 813 -20.33 6.90 -45.44
C GLN A 813 -18.79 6.90 -45.42
N ALA A 814 -18.17 7.15 -44.27
CA ALA A 814 -16.72 7.01 -44.11
C ALA A 814 -16.29 5.54 -44.16
N VAL A 815 -17.01 4.62 -43.50
CA VAL A 815 -16.74 3.16 -43.58
C VAL A 815 -16.82 2.66 -45.03
N ASP A 816 -17.85 3.05 -45.78
CA ASP A 816 -17.99 2.69 -47.20
C ASP A 816 -16.80 3.19 -48.06
N VAL A 817 -16.19 4.34 -47.72
CA VAL A 817 -14.97 4.83 -48.37
C VAL A 817 -13.73 4.03 -47.94
N ILE A 818 -13.58 3.74 -46.64
CA ILE A 818 -12.48 2.92 -46.10
C ILE A 818 -12.46 1.55 -46.77
N HIS A 819 -13.61 0.88 -46.86
CA HIS A 819 -13.75 -0.41 -47.55
C HIS A 819 -13.53 -0.30 -49.07
N ALA A 820 -14.05 0.74 -49.74
CA ALA A 820 -13.74 1.00 -51.16
C ALA A 820 -12.26 1.36 -51.41
N ASN A 821 -11.53 1.72 -50.35
CA ASN A 821 -10.09 1.91 -50.33
C ASN A 821 -9.29 0.64 -50.05
N GLY A 822 -9.96 -0.50 -49.79
CA GLY A 822 -9.33 -1.78 -49.47
C GLY A 822 -8.84 -1.88 -48.02
N GLN A 823 -9.23 -0.92 -47.19
CA GLN A 823 -8.82 -0.78 -45.79
C GLN A 823 -9.89 -1.38 -44.87
N LYS A 824 -9.59 -1.43 -43.58
CA LYS A 824 -10.43 -1.94 -42.49
C LYS A 824 -10.91 -0.79 -41.61
N ALA A 825 -12.17 -0.78 -41.21
CA ALA A 825 -12.74 0.31 -40.41
C ALA A 825 -12.76 -0.05 -38.92
N GLY A 826 -12.37 0.87 -38.04
CA GLY A 826 -12.48 0.68 -36.60
C GLY A 826 -13.30 1.75 -35.90
N VAL A 827 -13.83 1.42 -34.72
CA VAL A 827 -14.67 2.30 -33.90
C VAL A 827 -14.27 2.27 -32.42
N TYR A 828 -14.61 3.32 -31.69
CA TYR A 828 -14.47 3.43 -30.24
C TYR A 828 -15.78 3.14 -29.49
N THR A 829 -15.71 2.54 -28.30
CA THR A 829 -16.81 2.45 -27.33
C THR A 829 -16.30 2.46 -25.90
N ALA A 830 -17.13 2.92 -24.94
CA ALA A 830 -16.81 2.97 -23.51
C ALA A 830 -17.89 2.25 -22.67
N PRO A 831 -17.90 0.90 -22.69
CA PRO A 831 -19.11 0.09 -22.47
C PRO A 831 -19.69 0.14 -21.05
N PHE A 832 -18.90 0.52 -20.04
CA PHE A 832 -19.31 0.52 -18.63
C PHE A 832 -19.37 1.93 -18.01
N THR A 833 -19.54 2.98 -18.84
CA THR A 833 -19.52 4.38 -18.41
C THR A 833 -20.83 5.14 -18.64
N HIS A 834 -21.15 6.08 -17.74
CA HIS A 834 -22.16 7.12 -17.99
C HIS A 834 -21.65 8.52 -17.59
N TRP A 835 -21.51 9.39 -18.59
CA TRP A 835 -20.83 10.68 -18.47
C TRP A 835 -21.71 11.83 -17.98
N ASP A 836 -23.03 11.75 -18.20
CA ASP A 836 -23.95 12.82 -17.81
C ASP A 836 -24.13 12.86 -16.27
N ASN A 837 -24.74 13.94 -15.79
CA ASN A 837 -25.19 14.08 -14.40
C ASN A 837 -26.72 13.87 -14.27
N ASP A 838 -27.48 13.95 -15.38
CA ASP A 838 -28.91 13.62 -15.39
C ASP A 838 -29.14 12.10 -15.46
N LEU A 839 -29.09 11.46 -14.29
CA LEU A 839 -29.39 10.04 -14.12
C LEU A 839 -30.84 9.66 -14.50
N SER A 840 -31.75 10.61 -14.76
CA SER A 840 -33.11 10.30 -15.22
C SER A 840 -33.19 9.99 -16.73
N LEU A 841 -32.11 10.25 -17.48
CA LEU A 841 -31.99 9.92 -18.90
C LEU A 841 -32.25 8.42 -19.16
N LYS A 842 -32.96 8.12 -20.24
CA LYS A 842 -33.32 6.76 -20.64
C LYS A 842 -32.16 6.04 -21.31
N VAL A 843 -31.98 4.77 -20.95
CA VAL A 843 -30.90 3.92 -21.45
C VAL A 843 -31.25 3.43 -22.87
N PRO A 844 -30.44 3.75 -23.91
CA PRO A 844 -30.67 3.29 -25.27
C PRO A 844 -30.78 1.76 -25.38
N GLY A 845 -31.60 1.27 -26.29
CA GLY A 845 -31.90 -0.16 -26.46
C GLY A 845 -32.99 -0.73 -25.54
N THR A 846 -33.34 -0.04 -24.44
CA THR A 846 -34.24 -0.60 -23.40
C THR A 846 -35.73 -0.36 -23.64
N ASN A 847 -36.13 0.38 -24.68
CA ASN A 847 -37.50 0.85 -24.91
C ASN A 847 -38.08 1.61 -23.70
N ASP A 848 -37.29 2.55 -23.17
CA ASP A 848 -37.57 3.36 -21.97
C ASP A 848 -37.77 2.58 -20.65
N LEU A 849 -37.50 1.27 -20.62
CA LEU A 849 -37.64 0.43 -19.43
C LEU A 849 -36.72 0.86 -18.28
N TYR A 850 -35.52 1.36 -18.59
CA TYR A 850 -34.52 1.76 -17.59
C TYR A 850 -34.02 3.21 -17.80
N THR A 851 -33.70 3.88 -16.70
CA THR A 851 -32.93 5.11 -16.63
C THR A 851 -31.47 4.80 -16.27
N TYR A 852 -30.54 5.73 -16.51
CA TYR A 852 -29.15 5.52 -16.07
C TYR A 852 -29.03 5.39 -14.54
N GLY A 853 -29.90 6.07 -13.79
CA GLY A 853 -30.02 5.92 -12.33
C GLY A 853 -30.41 4.52 -11.86
N ASP A 854 -31.05 3.71 -12.70
CA ASP A 854 -31.39 2.31 -12.38
C ASP A 854 -30.19 1.37 -12.57
N ILE A 855 -29.18 1.75 -13.37
CA ILE A 855 -28.13 0.83 -13.88
C ILE A 855 -26.70 1.20 -13.46
N ILE A 856 -26.49 2.35 -12.81
CA ILE A 856 -25.20 2.72 -12.20
C ILE A 856 -24.89 1.86 -10.97
N LEU A 857 -23.61 1.56 -10.76
CA LEU A 857 -23.13 0.82 -9.60
C LEU A 857 -23.23 1.67 -8.31
N ARG A 858 -23.52 1.01 -7.18
CA ARG A 858 -23.87 1.64 -5.90
C ARG A 858 -23.13 1.03 -4.71
N ASP A 859 -23.01 1.80 -3.63
CA ASP A 859 -22.53 1.31 -2.33
C ASP A 859 -23.58 0.45 -1.61
N SER A 860 -23.20 -0.16 -0.49
CA SER A 860 -24.09 -0.98 0.35
C SER A 860 -25.22 -0.21 1.03
N SER A 861 -25.19 1.13 1.00
CA SER A 861 -26.25 2.02 1.48
C SER A 861 -27.19 2.48 0.35
N GLY A 862 -26.92 2.11 -0.90
CA GLY A 862 -27.67 2.49 -2.09
C GLY A 862 -27.28 3.83 -2.72
N ASN A 863 -26.21 4.49 -2.27
CA ASN A 863 -25.69 5.70 -2.90
C ASN A 863 -24.97 5.35 -4.23
N PRO A 864 -24.99 6.22 -5.25
CA PRO A 864 -24.08 6.11 -6.39
C PRO A 864 -22.62 6.03 -5.91
N LEU A 865 -21.80 5.18 -6.54
CA LEU A 865 -20.36 5.26 -6.33
C LEU A 865 -19.78 6.61 -6.81
N PRO A 866 -18.61 7.03 -6.32
CA PRO A 866 -17.87 8.15 -6.87
C PRO A 866 -17.63 7.99 -8.38
N LYS A 867 -17.52 9.13 -9.09
CA LYS A 867 -17.17 9.13 -10.50
C LYS A 867 -15.68 8.84 -10.69
N LEU A 868 -15.35 7.87 -11.55
CA LEU A 868 -14.01 7.65 -12.08
C LEU A 868 -13.93 8.34 -13.46
N ASP A 869 -12.90 9.15 -13.70
CA ASP A 869 -12.73 10.05 -14.87
C ASP A 869 -13.87 11.04 -15.13
N GLY A 870 -14.75 11.26 -14.15
CA GLY A 870 -15.96 12.05 -14.33
C GLY A 870 -17.13 11.28 -14.96
N ALA A 871 -17.00 9.97 -15.16
CA ALA A 871 -18.10 9.06 -15.49
C ALA A 871 -18.59 8.29 -14.26
N TYR A 872 -19.90 8.00 -14.20
CA TYR A 872 -20.43 6.99 -13.29
C TYR A 872 -20.13 5.59 -13.85
N PRO A 873 -19.70 4.62 -13.01
CA PRO A 873 -19.62 3.23 -13.41
C PRO A 873 -21.01 2.61 -13.59
N LEU A 874 -21.18 1.84 -14.66
CA LEU A 874 -22.37 1.02 -14.91
C LEU A 874 -22.16 -0.39 -14.37
N ASP A 875 -23.17 -0.97 -13.71
CA ASP A 875 -23.13 -2.38 -13.31
C ASP A 875 -23.19 -3.27 -14.57
N PRO A 876 -22.14 -4.06 -14.89
CA PRO A 876 -22.14 -4.92 -16.06
C PRO A 876 -23.17 -6.05 -15.99
N SER A 877 -23.63 -6.44 -14.79
CA SER A 877 -24.62 -7.51 -14.60
C SER A 877 -26.05 -7.06 -14.87
N HIS A 878 -26.34 -5.76 -14.78
CA HIS A 878 -27.70 -5.23 -14.87
C HIS A 878 -28.31 -5.43 -16.29
N PRO A 879 -29.55 -5.96 -16.42
CA PRO A 879 -30.18 -6.22 -17.72
C PRO A 879 -30.27 -5.01 -18.65
N GLY A 880 -30.48 -3.81 -18.09
CA GLY A 880 -30.45 -2.55 -18.84
C GLY A 880 -29.07 -2.27 -19.46
N THR A 881 -27.98 -2.58 -18.78
CA THR A 881 -26.61 -2.50 -19.31
C THR A 881 -26.43 -3.52 -20.43
N LYS A 882 -26.85 -4.79 -20.24
CA LYS A 882 -26.82 -5.81 -21.31
C LYS A 882 -27.60 -5.37 -22.56
N MET A 883 -28.81 -4.84 -22.40
CA MET A 883 -29.61 -4.30 -23.51
C MET A 883 -28.92 -3.13 -24.22
N ASN A 884 -28.23 -2.28 -23.47
CA ASN A 884 -27.48 -1.13 -24.01
C ASN A 884 -26.25 -1.57 -24.82
N LEU A 885 -25.46 -2.51 -24.27
CA LEU A 885 -24.34 -3.14 -24.98
C LEU A 885 -24.83 -3.77 -26.29
N LYS A 886 -25.90 -4.57 -26.25
CA LYS A 886 -26.47 -5.15 -27.47
C LYS A 886 -26.85 -4.10 -28.49
N TYR A 887 -27.55 -3.05 -28.06
CA TYR A 887 -27.97 -1.96 -28.95
C TYR A 887 -26.79 -1.27 -29.65
N TYR A 888 -25.69 -1.01 -28.94
CA TYR A 888 -24.49 -0.42 -29.54
C TYR A 888 -23.75 -1.41 -30.45
N PHE A 889 -23.56 -2.67 -30.06
CA PHE A 889 -22.91 -3.67 -30.91
C PHE A 889 -23.74 -4.06 -32.14
N ASP A 890 -25.08 -4.01 -32.06
CA ASP A 890 -25.98 -4.13 -33.22
C ASP A 890 -25.74 -2.98 -34.22
N ILE A 891 -25.54 -1.75 -33.74
CA ILE A 891 -25.21 -0.58 -34.59
C ILE A 891 -23.81 -0.75 -35.22
N ILE A 892 -22.81 -1.14 -34.43
CA ILE A 892 -21.44 -1.36 -34.91
C ILE A 892 -21.41 -2.43 -36.02
N LYS A 893 -22.12 -3.55 -35.83
CA LYS A 893 -22.26 -4.60 -36.85
C LYS A 893 -23.08 -4.15 -38.06
N ALA A 894 -24.16 -3.38 -37.88
CA ALA A 894 -24.93 -2.82 -38.99
C ALA A 894 -24.14 -1.75 -39.78
N ALA A 895 -23.10 -1.17 -39.18
CA ALA A 895 -22.21 -0.22 -39.84
C ALA A 895 -21.03 -0.89 -40.59
N ASP A 896 -20.83 -2.21 -40.42
CA ASP A 896 -19.76 -3.01 -41.04
C ASP A 896 -18.33 -2.65 -40.56
N TYR A 897 -18.17 -2.37 -39.25
CA TYR A 897 -16.84 -2.20 -38.65
C TYR A 897 -16.09 -3.52 -38.47
N ASP A 898 -14.76 -3.45 -38.57
CA ASP A 898 -13.81 -4.57 -38.47
C ASP A 898 -12.99 -4.58 -37.16
N PHE A 899 -12.96 -3.46 -36.43
CA PHE A 899 -12.14 -3.24 -35.23
C PHE A 899 -12.94 -2.46 -34.17
N VAL A 900 -12.76 -2.79 -32.90
CA VAL A 900 -13.34 -2.04 -31.76
C VAL A 900 -12.27 -1.77 -30.71
N LYS A 901 -12.00 -0.48 -30.45
CA LYS A 901 -11.33 -0.01 -29.24
C LYS A 901 -12.37 0.08 -28.14
N MET A 902 -12.17 -0.64 -27.04
CA MET A 902 -13.04 -0.62 -25.86
C MET A 902 -12.29 0.07 -24.73
N ASP A 903 -12.77 1.22 -24.31
CA ASP A 903 -12.09 2.12 -23.36
C ASP A 903 -12.88 2.27 -22.06
N PHE A 904 -12.25 2.80 -21.01
CA PHE A 904 -12.84 2.94 -19.67
C PHE A 904 -13.52 1.65 -19.16
N LEU A 905 -12.76 0.56 -19.28
CA LEU A 905 -13.15 -0.80 -18.92
C LEU A 905 -13.02 -1.05 -17.41
N THR A 906 -12.07 -0.39 -16.74
CA THR A 906 -11.88 -0.42 -15.27
C THR A 906 -13.18 -0.15 -14.51
N HIS A 907 -14.04 0.74 -15.00
CA HIS A 907 -15.37 1.06 -14.43
C HIS A 907 -16.27 -0.18 -14.25
N GLY A 908 -16.15 -1.18 -15.12
CA GLY A 908 -16.88 -2.45 -15.04
C GLY A 908 -16.27 -3.46 -14.05
N SER A 909 -15.11 -3.16 -13.48
CA SER A 909 -14.40 -3.99 -12.49
C SER A 909 -14.48 -3.47 -11.05
N LEU A 910 -15.13 -2.32 -10.82
CA LEU A 910 -15.23 -1.70 -9.50
C LEU A 910 -16.12 -2.51 -8.56
N GLU A 911 -15.77 -2.51 -7.28
CA GLU A 911 -16.51 -3.20 -6.23
C GLU A 911 -17.76 -2.40 -5.80
N GLY A 912 -18.91 -3.08 -5.68
CA GLY A 912 -20.19 -2.47 -5.31
C GLY A 912 -21.34 -3.46 -5.24
N VAL A 913 -22.58 -2.96 -5.20
CA VAL A 913 -23.79 -3.78 -5.20
C VAL A 913 -24.26 -4.05 -6.63
N HIS A 914 -24.06 -5.28 -7.11
CA HIS A 914 -24.48 -5.75 -8.44
C HIS A 914 -25.94 -6.22 -8.46
N TYR A 915 -26.56 -6.20 -9.64
CA TYR A 915 -27.94 -6.62 -9.87
C TYR A 915 -28.13 -8.14 -9.81
N ASP A 916 -27.20 -8.93 -10.37
CA ASP A 916 -27.23 -10.39 -10.21
C ASP A 916 -26.69 -10.76 -8.81
N PRO A 917 -27.50 -11.32 -7.89
CA PRO A 917 -27.06 -11.67 -6.54
C PRO A 917 -26.05 -12.84 -6.49
N ASN A 918 -25.74 -13.48 -7.63
CA ASN A 918 -24.67 -14.47 -7.75
C ASN A 918 -23.31 -13.83 -8.11
N ILE A 919 -23.32 -12.56 -8.54
CA ILE A 919 -22.13 -11.75 -8.81
C ILE A 919 -21.84 -10.93 -7.55
N THR A 920 -20.84 -11.39 -6.80
CA THR A 920 -20.52 -10.88 -5.46
C THR A 920 -19.27 -10.00 -5.42
N THR A 921 -18.58 -9.79 -6.55
CA THR A 921 -17.35 -9.01 -6.68
C THR A 921 -17.28 -8.30 -8.04
N GLY A 922 -16.51 -7.22 -8.13
CA GLY A 922 -16.32 -6.44 -9.35
C GLY A 922 -15.66 -7.24 -10.47
N ILE A 923 -14.72 -8.15 -10.14
CA ILE A 923 -14.10 -9.06 -11.12
C ILE A 923 -15.10 -10.08 -11.69
N GLN A 924 -16.06 -10.58 -10.90
CA GLN A 924 -17.14 -11.42 -11.44
C GLN A 924 -18.01 -10.61 -12.43
N ALA A 925 -18.31 -9.35 -12.09
CA ALA A 925 -19.11 -8.48 -12.93
C ALA A 925 -18.40 -8.16 -14.25
N TYR A 926 -17.10 -7.85 -14.21
CA TYR A 926 -16.26 -7.62 -15.39
C TYR A 926 -16.21 -8.84 -16.30
N ASN A 927 -15.98 -10.05 -15.75
CA ASN A 927 -16.01 -11.30 -16.51
C ASN A 927 -17.37 -11.52 -17.22
N ASP A 928 -18.49 -11.22 -16.56
CA ASP A 928 -19.84 -11.36 -17.15
C ASP A 928 -20.17 -10.25 -18.17
N GLY A 929 -19.64 -9.04 -17.97
CA GLY A 929 -19.68 -7.95 -18.94
C GLY A 929 -18.92 -8.28 -20.23
N MET A 930 -17.64 -8.61 -20.10
CA MET A 930 -16.73 -8.84 -21.23
C MET A 930 -17.04 -10.14 -21.97
N ARG A 931 -17.46 -11.20 -21.28
CA ARG A 931 -17.98 -12.42 -21.94
C ARG A 931 -19.19 -12.09 -22.81
N TYR A 932 -20.14 -11.31 -22.31
CA TYR A 932 -21.31 -10.91 -23.11
C TYR A 932 -20.94 -10.00 -24.29
N ILE A 933 -19.94 -9.14 -24.15
CA ILE A 933 -19.40 -8.37 -25.28
C ILE A 933 -18.79 -9.29 -26.34
N ASN A 934 -18.01 -10.30 -25.95
CA ASN A 934 -17.45 -11.27 -26.90
C ASN A 934 -18.54 -12.11 -27.59
N GLU A 935 -19.59 -12.52 -26.85
CA GLU A 935 -20.81 -13.15 -27.40
C GLU A 935 -21.53 -12.23 -28.42
N LEU A 936 -21.60 -10.92 -28.17
CA LEU A 936 -22.17 -9.94 -29.10
C LEU A 936 -21.28 -9.71 -30.34
N VAL A 937 -19.96 -9.78 -30.17
CA VAL A 937 -18.96 -9.63 -31.24
C VAL A 937 -18.91 -10.86 -32.14
N ASP A 938 -19.14 -12.07 -31.63
CA ASP A 938 -19.22 -13.33 -32.41
C ASP A 938 -17.97 -13.55 -33.30
N GLY A 939 -16.80 -13.16 -32.78
CA GLY A 939 -15.52 -13.28 -33.49
C GLY A 939 -15.39 -12.46 -34.78
N THR A 940 -16.28 -11.50 -35.07
CA THR A 940 -16.25 -10.78 -36.36
C THR A 940 -15.32 -9.57 -36.41
N MET A 941 -14.78 -9.11 -35.27
CA MET A 941 -14.01 -7.87 -35.15
C MET A 941 -12.76 -8.03 -34.29
N PHE A 942 -11.71 -7.27 -34.60
CA PHE A 942 -10.54 -7.15 -33.72
C PHE A 942 -10.88 -6.27 -32.51
N LEU A 943 -10.88 -6.86 -31.32
CA LEU A 943 -11.03 -6.17 -30.04
C LEU A 943 -9.68 -5.74 -29.44
N SER A 944 -9.54 -4.45 -29.10
CA SER A 944 -8.45 -3.90 -28.27
C SER A 944 -9.02 -3.26 -26.99
N GLU A 945 -8.46 -3.60 -25.83
CA GLU A 945 -8.83 -3.06 -24.51
C GLU A 945 -8.00 -1.82 -24.15
N SER A 946 -8.62 -0.85 -23.47
CA SER A 946 -7.98 0.39 -23.00
C SER A 946 -8.64 0.85 -21.69
N ILE A 947 -7.85 1.53 -20.84
CA ILE A 947 -8.20 1.91 -19.46
C ILE A 947 -8.88 0.71 -18.77
N ALA A 948 -8.12 -0.38 -18.68
CA ALA A 948 -8.62 -1.73 -18.44
C ALA A 948 -7.72 -2.48 -17.46
N PRO A 949 -8.27 -3.32 -16.57
CA PRO A 949 -7.46 -4.15 -15.69
C PRO A 949 -6.57 -5.10 -16.49
N LEU A 950 -5.42 -5.49 -15.92
CA LEU A 950 -4.45 -6.40 -16.54
C LEU A 950 -5.02 -7.81 -16.76
N PHE A 951 -5.98 -8.20 -15.93
CA PHE A 951 -6.73 -9.46 -16.02
C PHE A 951 -8.19 -9.21 -15.61
N PRO A 952 -9.16 -10.02 -16.08
CA PRO A 952 -9.05 -11.15 -17.01
C PRO A 952 -8.80 -10.72 -18.48
N SER A 953 -7.76 -11.29 -19.11
CA SER A 953 -7.30 -10.88 -20.46
C SER A 953 -7.95 -11.63 -21.63
N GLN A 954 -8.65 -12.74 -21.38
CA GLN A 954 -9.14 -13.66 -22.42
C GLN A 954 -10.26 -13.09 -23.33
N TYR A 955 -10.61 -11.82 -23.20
CA TYR A 955 -11.73 -11.18 -23.89
C TYR A 955 -11.33 -10.28 -25.06
N ALA A 956 -10.03 -10.03 -25.27
CA ALA A 956 -9.53 -9.22 -26.38
C ALA A 956 -8.23 -9.77 -26.99
N HIS A 957 -7.89 -9.26 -28.18
CA HIS A 957 -6.69 -9.64 -28.89
C HIS A 957 -5.47 -8.83 -28.44
N SER A 958 -5.72 -7.63 -27.93
CA SER A 958 -4.72 -6.67 -27.44
C SER A 958 -5.25 -5.83 -26.29
N ARG A 959 -4.33 -5.25 -25.52
CA ARG A 959 -4.61 -4.25 -24.48
C ARG A 959 -3.58 -3.13 -24.51
N ARG A 960 -4.04 -1.90 -24.26
CA ARG A 960 -3.21 -0.69 -24.13
C ARG A 960 -2.40 -0.74 -22.85
N ILE A 961 -1.07 -0.60 -22.97
CA ILE A 961 -0.16 -0.80 -21.83
C ILE A 961 0.04 0.45 -20.96
N ALA A 962 -0.39 1.63 -21.42
CA ALA A 962 -0.27 2.92 -20.75
C ALA A 962 -1.53 3.78 -20.94
N THR A 963 -1.61 4.94 -20.28
CA THR A 963 -2.57 6.02 -20.60
C THR A 963 -2.18 6.71 -21.93
N ASP A 964 -2.99 7.66 -22.43
CA ASP A 964 -2.74 8.43 -23.68
C ASP A 964 -1.32 9.00 -23.78
N THR A 965 -0.64 8.80 -24.92
CA THR A 965 0.79 9.15 -25.11
C THR A 965 0.99 10.05 -26.33
N PHE A 966 0.81 11.35 -26.13
CA PHE A 966 0.67 12.36 -27.19
C PHE A 966 1.96 12.78 -27.92
N GLY A 967 2.98 11.92 -28.03
CA GLY A 967 4.05 12.05 -29.02
C GLY A 967 5.28 12.89 -28.63
N SER A 968 5.38 13.42 -27.41
CA SER A 968 6.66 13.94 -26.89
C SER A 968 7.60 12.82 -26.46
N ILE A 969 8.89 13.10 -26.27
CA ILE A 969 9.85 12.13 -25.74
C ILE A 969 9.51 11.73 -24.29
N ARG A 970 8.79 12.57 -23.55
CA ARG A 970 8.30 12.25 -22.19
C ARG A 970 7.12 11.30 -22.22
N ASP A 971 6.21 11.46 -23.17
CA ASP A 971 5.13 10.46 -23.41
C ASP A 971 5.73 9.13 -23.89
N THR A 972 6.79 9.21 -24.71
CA THR A 972 7.56 8.06 -25.18
C THR A 972 8.25 7.32 -24.02
N GLU A 973 8.85 8.05 -23.06
CA GLU A 973 9.44 7.49 -21.83
C GLU A 973 8.38 6.90 -20.88
N TYR A 974 7.20 7.53 -20.79
CA TYR A 974 6.06 6.99 -20.06
C TYR A 974 5.56 5.66 -20.64
N GLN A 975 5.32 5.61 -21.96
CA GLN A 975 4.96 4.37 -22.67
C GLN A 975 6.01 3.26 -22.53
N LEU A 976 7.29 3.62 -22.60
CA LEU A 976 8.39 2.66 -22.48
C LEU A 976 8.63 2.19 -21.04
N ASN A 977 8.14 2.89 -20.00
CA ASN A 977 8.10 2.34 -18.64
C ASN A 977 7.12 1.16 -18.55
N ALA A 978 5.96 1.25 -19.20
CA ALA A 978 5.04 0.13 -19.31
C ALA A 978 5.66 -1.06 -20.07
N LEU A 979 6.39 -0.81 -21.17
CA LEU A 979 7.16 -1.87 -21.84
C LEU A 979 8.24 -2.49 -20.94
N THR A 980 9.01 -1.64 -20.23
CA THR A 980 10.14 -2.06 -19.38
C THR A 980 9.75 -3.10 -18.33
N TYR A 981 8.48 -3.13 -17.90
CA TYR A 981 8.01 -4.05 -16.88
C TYR A 981 6.82 -4.92 -17.30
N GLY A 982 6.27 -4.67 -18.49
CA GLY A 982 5.10 -5.33 -19.07
C GLY A 982 5.35 -6.07 -20.39
N TRP A 983 6.57 -6.09 -20.96
CA TRP A 983 6.87 -6.76 -22.24
C TRP A 983 6.36 -8.21 -22.32
N TRP A 984 6.33 -8.91 -21.18
CA TRP A 984 5.88 -10.30 -21.06
C TRP A 984 4.39 -10.52 -21.38
N GLN A 985 3.57 -9.46 -21.38
CA GLN A 985 2.14 -9.54 -21.71
C GLN A 985 1.93 -9.89 -23.19
N ASP A 986 2.85 -9.42 -24.03
CA ASP A 986 2.86 -9.61 -25.47
C ASP A 986 3.20 -11.06 -25.87
N GLY A 987 2.52 -11.58 -26.89
CA GLY A 987 2.65 -12.98 -27.30
C GLY A 987 2.26 -14.01 -26.23
N THR A 988 1.69 -13.60 -25.09
CA THR A 988 1.19 -14.48 -24.04
C THR A 988 -0.28 -14.20 -23.70
N ILE A 989 -0.57 -13.35 -22.71
CA ILE A 989 -1.93 -13.09 -22.22
C ILE A 989 -2.76 -12.23 -23.17
N TYR A 990 -2.09 -11.51 -24.07
CA TYR A 990 -2.62 -10.87 -25.27
C TYR A 990 -1.79 -11.29 -26.49
N ASN A 991 -2.36 -11.24 -27.70
CA ASN A 991 -1.59 -11.53 -28.92
C ASN A 991 -0.62 -10.37 -29.24
N HIS A 992 -1.05 -9.14 -28.96
CA HIS A 992 -0.32 -7.90 -29.22
C HIS A 992 -0.50 -6.92 -28.06
N THR A 993 0.54 -6.27 -27.58
CA THR A 993 0.39 -5.08 -26.71
C THR A 993 0.18 -3.80 -27.53
N ASP A 994 -0.73 -2.94 -27.09
CA ASP A 994 -1.06 -1.68 -27.75
C ASP A 994 -0.26 -0.52 -27.11
N PRO A 995 0.72 0.08 -27.84
CA PRO A 995 1.58 1.17 -27.35
C PRO A 995 0.93 2.55 -27.46
N ASP A 996 -0.38 2.63 -27.72
CA ASP A 996 -1.12 3.87 -27.96
C ASP A 996 -0.60 4.67 -29.19
N HIS A 997 -1.08 5.90 -29.34
CA HIS A 997 -1.08 6.67 -30.57
C HIS A 997 0.30 7.19 -30.99
N ILE A 998 0.68 6.95 -32.25
CA ILE A 998 1.88 7.55 -32.84
C ILE A 998 1.51 8.93 -33.44
N ALA A 999 1.39 9.94 -32.59
CA ALA A 999 0.99 11.30 -32.98
C ALA A 999 2.19 12.16 -33.46
N LEU A 1000 2.72 11.89 -34.66
CA LEU A 1000 3.95 12.49 -35.19
C LEU A 1000 3.93 14.04 -35.19
N GLY A 1001 2.77 14.65 -35.44
CA GLY A 1001 2.61 16.10 -35.51
C GLY A 1001 2.68 16.83 -34.15
N ARG A 1002 2.75 16.08 -33.04
CA ARG A 1002 2.91 16.64 -31.69
C ARG A 1002 4.36 16.59 -31.17
N SER A 1003 5.23 15.82 -31.83
CA SER A 1003 6.68 15.83 -31.55
C SER A 1003 7.31 17.16 -31.99
N GLY A 1004 8.27 17.69 -31.23
CA GLY A 1004 8.97 18.93 -31.55
C GLY A 1004 9.97 18.83 -32.70
N SER A 1005 10.28 17.63 -33.17
CA SER A 1005 11.14 17.39 -34.33
C SER A 1005 10.92 16.02 -34.98
N LEU A 1006 11.40 15.86 -36.22
CA LEU A 1006 11.47 14.55 -36.91
C LEU A 1006 12.30 13.51 -36.14
N THR A 1007 13.34 13.95 -35.41
CA THR A 1007 14.18 13.06 -34.57
C THR A 1007 13.39 12.49 -33.40
N GLU A 1008 12.57 13.31 -32.75
CA GLU A 1008 11.68 12.90 -31.66
C GLU A 1008 10.50 12.07 -32.18
N ALA A 1009 9.94 12.43 -33.34
CA ALA A 1009 8.90 11.65 -34.02
C ALA A 1009 9.39 10.24 -34.39
N ARG A 1010 10.65 10.11 -34.86
CA ARG A 1010 11.32 8.82 -35.08
C ARG A 1010 11.45 8.02 -33.77
N SER A 1011 11.65 8.69 -32.62
CA SER A 1011 11.66 8.01 -31.32
C SER A 1011 10.28 7.51 -30.88
N ARG A 1012 9.21 8.24 -31.17
CA ARG A 1012 7.84 7.73 -30.95
C ARG A 1012 7.56 6.51 -31.85
N VAL A 1013 7.97 6.54 -33.12
CA VAL A 1013 7.87 5.36 -34.02
C VAL A 1013 8.70 4.19 -33.47
N ASN A 1014 9.97 4.40 -33.11
CA ASN A 1014 10.81 3.35 -32.53
C ASN A 1014 10.20 2.75 -31.26
N SER A 1015 9.57 3.55 -30.40
CA SER A 1015 8.91 3.04 -29.18
C SER A 1015 7.75 2.09 -29.49
N ALA A 1016 6.90 2.45 -30.45
CA ALA A 1016 5.79 1.61 -30.87
C ALA A 1016 6.27 0.32 -31.55
N VAL A 1017 7.28 0.42 -32.43
CA VAL A 1017 7.90 -0.74 -33.14
C VAL A 1017 8.37 -1.83 -32.18
N ILE A 1018 8.87 -1.47 -30.99
CA ILE A 1018 9.43 -2.43 -30.03
C ILE A 1018 8.42 -2.91 -28.96
N SER A 1019 7.15 -2.52 -29.06
CA SER A 1019 6.16 -2.69 -27.99
C SER A 1019 5.01 -3.66 -28.32
N GLY A 1020 5.28 -4.76 -29.03
CA GLY A 1020 4.30 -5.84 -29.31
C GLY A 1020 3.19 -5.52 -30.34
N THR A 1021 3.01 -4.23 -30.59
CA THR A 1021 2.34 -3.59 -31.73
C THR A 1021 0.84 -3.86 -31.94
N VAL A 1022 0.06 -2.89 -31.48
CA VAL A 1022 -1.04 -2.31 -32.29
C VAL A 1022 -0.49 -1.02 -32.92
N PHE A 1023 -0.04 -1.10 -34.18
CA PHE A 1023 0.83 -0.08 -34.79
C PHE A 1023 0.02 0.98 -35.55
N LEU A 1024 -0.54 1.93 -34.79
CA LEU A 1024 -1.44 2.97 -35.31
C LEU A 1024 -0.84 4.37 -35.24
N ASP A 1025 -0.73 5.02 -36.40
CA ASP A 1025 -0.53 6.46 -36.49
C ASP A 1025 -1.71 7.23 -35.87
N SER A 1026 -1.47 8.44 -35.39
CA SER A 1026 -2.54 9.35 -34.99
C SER A 1026 -2.20 10.79 -35.33
N SER A 1027 -1.83 10.98 -36.58
CA SER A 1027 -1.36 12.25 -37.11
C SER A 1027 -2.38 12.86 -38.08
N ASN A 1028 -2.48 14.18 -38.10
CA ASN A 1028 -3.38 14.90 -39.01
C ASN A 1028 -2.82 14.89 -40.44
N VAL A 1029 -3.41 14.11 -41.34
CA VAL A 1029 -2.92 13.97 -42.73
C VAL A 1029 -2.99 15.27 -43.54
N ASN A 1030 -3.78 16.25 -43.11
CA ASN A 1030 -3.95 17.53 -43.78
C ASN A 1030 -2.86 18.57 -43.40
N ASP A 1031 -1.89 18.22 -42.55
CA ASP A 1031 -0.71 19.06 -42.24
C ASP A 1031 0.50 18.67 -43.13
N PRO A 1032 1.04 19.57 -43.97
CA PRO A 1032 2.19 19.28 -44.84
C PRO A 1032 3.50 18.92 -44.11
N VAL A 1033 3.71 19.35 -42.87
CA VAL A 1033 4.88 18.96 -42.06
C VAL A 1033 4.75 17.50 -41.66
N VAL A 1034 3.56 17.11 -41.21
CA VAL A 1034 3.21 15.74 -40.86
C VAL A 1034 3.29 14.80 -42.06
N GLN A 1035 2.82 15.23 -43.24
CA GLN A 1035 3.01 14.50 -44.50
C GLN A 1035 4.50 14.22 -44.78
N GLY A 1036 5.38 15.18 -44.47
CA GLY A 1036 6.83 14.98 -44.55
C GLY A 1036 7.35 13.92 -43.56
N TYR A 1037 6.86 13.93 -42.32
CA TYR A 1037 7.26 12.95 -41.29
C TYR A 1037 6.74 11.55 -41.62
N MET A 1038 5.49 11.41 -42.08
CA MET A 1038 4.94 10.13 -42.55
C MET A 1038 5.72 9.57 -43.74
N SER A 1039 6.08 10.42 -44.72
CA SER A 1039 6.86 10.01 -45.90
C SER A 1039 8.25 9.47 -45.54
N GLU A 1040 8.93 10.06 -44.55
CA GLU A 1040 10.23 9.58 -44.05
C GLU A 1040 10.10 8.30 -43.21
N LEU A 1041 9.14 8.26 -42.27
CA LEU A 1041 9.10 7.24 -41.23
C LEU A 1041 8.30 5.98 -41.62
N TYR A 1042 7.26 6.13 -42.45
CA TYR A 1042 6.33 5.05 -42.83
C TYR A 1042 6.59 4.48 -44.24
N THR A 1043 7.76 4.74 -44.82
CA THR A 1043 8.22 4.11 -46.07
C THR A 1043 9.44 3.18 -45.89
N ASN A 1044 10.02 3.11 -44.68
CA ASN A 1044 11.12 2.21 -44.38
C ASN A 1044 10.64 0.77 -44.11
N ASN A 1045 10.60 -0.04 -45.17
CA ASN A 1045 10.18 -1.44 -45.12
C ASN A 1045 10.94 -2.31 -44.07
N LYS A 1046 12.15 -1.93 -43.62
CA LYS A 1046 12.85 -2.67 -42.55
C LYS A 1046 12.17 -2.47 -41.20
N ILE A 1047 11.78 -1.23 -40.90
CA ILE A 1047 11.10 -0.83 -39.66
C ILE A 1047 9.68 -1.37 -39.64
N ILE A 1048 8.94 -1.26 -40.75
CA ILE A 1048 7.57 -1.78 -40.88
C ILE A 1048 7.56 -3.31 -40.74
N LYS A 1049 8.54 -4.02 -41.32
CA LYS A 1049 8.69 -5.47 -41.11
C LYS A 1049 8.96 -5.80 -39.64
N LEU A 1050 9.86 -5.07 -38.98
CA LEU A 1050 10.20 -5.32 -37.57
C LEU A 1050 9.00 -5.06 -36.64
N ALA A 1051 8.18 -4.04 -36.91
CA ALA A 1051 6.91 -3.82 -36.21
C ALA A 1051 5.89 -4.94 -36.47
N THR A 1052 5.75 -5.40 -37.72
CA THR A 1052 4.79 -6.44 -38.11
C THR A 1052 5.20 -7.87 -37.77
N ASN A 1053 6.40 -8.09 -37.22
CA ASN A 1053 6.72 -9.32 -36.50
C ASN A 1053 5.81 -9.50 -35.26
N GLY A 1054 5.45 -8.42 -34.56
CA GLY A 1054 4.60 -8.48 -33.37
C GLY A 1054 5.27 -9.12 -32.16
N GLU A 1055 6.51 -8.71 -31.85
CA GLU A 1055 7.27 -9.20 -30.70
C GLU A 1055 7.84 -8.02 -29.88
N ALA A 1056 7.41 -7.91 -28.63
CA ALA A 1056 7.90 -6.91 -27.68
C ALA A 1056 9.38 -7.12 -27.31
N PHE A 1057 10.16 -6.03 -27.29
CA PHE A 1057 11.58 -6.11 -26.92
C PHE A 1057 11.74 -6.15 -25.40
N ARG A 1058 12.57 -7.06 -24.92
CA ARG A 1058 12.90 -7.25 -23.50
C ARG A 1058 13.83 -6.11 -23.04
N PRO A 1059 13.62 -5.50 -21.86
CA PRO A 1059 14.51 -4.47 -21.32
C PRO A 1059 15.89 -5.06 -21.01
N VAL A 1060 16.98 -4.30 -21.21
CA VAL A 1060 18.31 -4.74 -20.77
C VAL A 1060 18.49 -4.56 -19.26
N GLU A 1061 18.08 -3.44 -18.68
CA GLU A 1061 18.13 -3.20 -17.22
C GLU A 1061 16.74 -3.16 -16.59
N GLY A 1062 16.64 -3.66 -15.36
CA GLY A 1062 15.40 -3.73 -14.59
C GLY A 1062 15.37 -2.86 -13.34
N ASN A 1063 16.37 -2.01 -13.09
CA ASN A 1063 16.48 -1.24 -11.83
C ASN A 1063 16.18 0.26 -11.96
N THR A 1064 15.42 0.66 -12.99
CA THR A 1064 15.15 2.08 -13.34
C THR A 1064 14.12 2.79 -12.46
N GLY A 1065 13.70 2.18 -11.35
CA GLY A 1065 12.65 2.73 -10.48
C GLY A 1065 11.34 2.87 -11.25
N SER A 1066 10.76 4.07 -11.25
CA SER A 1066 9.55 4.42 -12.01
C SER A 1066 9.80 4.93 -13.43
N SER A 1067 11.05 4.91 -13.92
CA SER A 1067 11.40 5.30 -15.29
C SER A 1067 11.47 4.11 -16.24
N ALA A 1068 11.53 4.37 -17.55
CA ALA A 1068 11.84 3.35 -18.56
C ALA A 1068 13.31 2.91 -18.52
N ALA A 1069 13.58 1.70 -19.01
CA ALA A 1069 14.89 1.36 -19.55
C ALA A 1069 15.21 2.24 -20.76
N ASP A 1070 16.49 2.51 -21.01
CA ASP A 1070 16.95 3.24 -22.20
C ASP A 1070 17.39 2.32 -23.34
N THR A 1071 17.48 1.01 -23.07
CA THR A 1071 18.06 0.00 -23.95
C THR A 1071 17.19 -1.26 -23.90
N PHE A 1072 16.72 -1.71 -25.06
CA PHE A 1072 15.85 -2.88 -25.23
C PHE A 1072 16.43 -3.82 -26.29
N VAL A 1073 16.17 -5.12 -26.15
CA VAL A 1073 16.70 -6.17 -27.02
C VAL A 1073 15.62 -7.15 -27.46
N LEU A 1074 15.64 -7.52 -28.73
CA LEU A 1074 14.92 -8.68 -29.27
C LEU A 1074 15.92 -9.66 -29.92
N LYS A 1075 15.63 -10.95 -29.86
CA LYS A 1075 16.42 -12.00 -30.52
C LYS A 1075 15.51 -12.82 -31.45
N ASP A 1076 15.52 -12.46 -32.73
CA ASP A 1076 14.81 -13.17 -33.80
C ASP A 1076 15.81 -14.02 -34.59
N GLY A 1077 15.62 -15.35 -34.53
CA GLY A 1077 16.44 -16.34 -35.23
C GLY A 1077 17.94 -16.25 -34.89
N GLY A 1078 18.73 -15.85 -35.88
CA GLY A 1078 20.19 -15.66 -35.79
C GLY A 1078 20.62 -14.19 -35.62
N HIS A 1079 19.67 -13.27 -35.44
CA HIS A 1079 19.90 -11.83 -35.32
C HIS A 1079 19.50 -11.33 -33.93
N TYR A 1080 20.08 -10.20 -33.56
CA TYR A 1080 19.69 -9.43 -32.38
C TYR A 1080 19.31 -8.02 -32.83
N TYR A 1081 18.21 -7.49 -32.34
CA TYR A 1081 17.82 -6.11 -32.57
C TYR A 1081 18.00 -5.32 -31.27
N LEU A 1082 18.65 -4.17 -31.34
CA LEU A 1082 18.90 -3.29 -30.19
C LEU A 1082 18.28 -1.92 -30.42
N ALA A 1083 17.36 -1.52 -29.55
CA ALA A 1083 16.82 -0.18 -29.47
C ALA A 1083 17.53 0.60 -28.35
N VAL A 1084 17.98 1.82 -28.62
CA VAL A 1084 18.66 2.68 -27.65
C VAL A 1084 18.10 4.10 -27.71
N PHE A 1085 17.69 4.66 -26.57
CA PHE A 1085 16.96 5.93 -26.47
C PHE A 1085 17.71 7.00 -25.65
N ASN A 1086 17.57 8.27 -26.04
CA ASN A 1086 17.87 9.43 -25.21
C ASN A 1086 16.59 10.19 -24.85
N TYR A 1087 16.17 10.11 -23.59
CA TYR A 1087 14.97 10.80 -23.10
C TYR A 1087 15.21 12.29 -22.74
N ASN A 1088 16.43 12.83 -22.87
CA ASN A 1088 16.72 14.24 -22.59
C ASN A 1088 16.51 15.10 -23.86
N VAL A 1089 15.68 16.15 -23.80
CA VAL A 1089 15.41 17.07 -24.93
C VAL A 1089 16.47 18.16 -25.15
N GLY A 1090 17.37 18.38 -24.20
CA GLY A 1090 18.29 19.52 -24.20
C GLY A 1090 19.78 19.17 -24.31
N SER A 1091 20.15 17.88 -24.36
CA SER A 1091 21.56 17.45 -24.41
C SER A 1091 21.73 16.08 -25.08
N SER A 1092 22.76 15.99 -25.92
CA SER A 1092 23.23 14.73 -26.51
C SER A 1092 23.90 13.87 -25.43
N VAL A 1093 23.71 12.56 -25.46
CA VAL A 1093 24.25 11.62 -24.47
C VAL A 1093 25.11 10.53 -25.11
N LEU A 1094 26.20 10.15 -24.45
CA LEU A 1094 26.96 8.95 -24.79
C LEU A 1094 26.32 7.75 -24.10
N LYS A 1095 25.81 6.80 -24.88
CA LYS A 1095 25.36 5.49 -24.41
C LYS A 1095 26.46 4.45 -24.67
N THR A 1096 26.58 3.48 -23.76
CA THR A 1096 27.44 2.31 -23.91
C THR A 1096 26.64 1.09 -23.52
N VAL A 1097 26.35 0.22 -24.49
CA VAL A 1097 25.63 -1.04 -24.27
C VAL A 1097 26.66 -2.18 -24.15
N ASP A 1098 26.69 -2.86 -23.01
CA ASP A 1098 27.39 -4.15 -22.89
C ASP A 1098 26.57 -5.23 -23.62
N LEU A 1099 27.19 -5.86 -24.62
CA LEU A 1099 26.49 -6.81 -25.49
C LEU A 1099 26.18 -8.13 -24.78
N ALA A 1100 27.05 -8.57 -23.86
CA ALA A 1100 26.81 -9.77 -23.05
C ALA A 1100 25.68 -9.53 -22.04
N ARG A 1101 25.64 -8.34 -21.41
CA ARG A 1101 24.52 -7.91 -20.57
C ARG A 1101 23.22 -7.84 -21.37
N ALA A 1102 23.26 -7.36 -22.61
CA ALA A 1102 22.12 -7.40 -23.54
C ALA A 1102 21.76 -8.80 -24.07
N GLY A 1103 22.45 -9.87 -23.64
CA GLY A 1103 22.10 -11.26 -23.98
C GLY A 1103 22.68 -11.77 -25.31
N LEU A 1104 23.60 -11.02 -25.93
CA LEU A 1104 24.40 -11.49 -27.06
C LEU A 1104 25.53 -12.39 -26.55
N PRO A 1105 25.97 -13.41 -27.32
CA PRO A 1105 27.10 -14.25 -26.95
C PRO A 1105 28.39 -13.45 -26.69
N ALA A 1106 28.95 -13.59 -25.48
CA ALA A 1106 30.18 -12.92 -25.08
C ALA A 1106 31.40 -13.37 -25.93
N GLY A 1107 32.34 -12.44 -26.16
CA GLY A 1107 33.56 -12.68 -26.92
C GLY A 1107 33.37 -12.81 -28.45
N MET A 1108 32.15 -12.63 -28.97
CA MET A 1108 31.87 -12.63 -30.41
C MET A 1108 31.92 -11.22 -31.00
N THR A 1109 32.19 -11.14 -32.30
CA THR A 1109 32.06 -9.91 -33.10
C THR A 1109 30.75 -9.95 -33.90
N PHE A 1110 30.10 -8.79 -34.03
CA PHE A 1110 28.84 -8.63 -34.75
C PHE A 1110 28.99 -7.54 -35.81
N GLU A 1111 28.45 -7.79 -37.00
CA GLU A 1111 28.11 -6.73 -37.94
C GLU A 1111 26.88 -6.00 -37.41
N ARG A 1112 26.98 -4.69 -37.24
CA ARG A 1112 25.90 -3.81 -36.81
C ARG A 1112 25.41 -2.99 -38.00
N GLU A 1113 24.10 -3.01 -38.23
CA GLU A 1113 23.38 -2.22 -39.22
C GLU A 1113 22.45 -1.23 -38.49
N ASP A 1114 22.56 0.08 -38.76
CA ASP A 1114 21.54 1.05 -38.36
C ASP A 1114 20.33 0.91 -39.29
N LEU A 1115 19.15 0.56 -38.75
CA LEU A 1115 17.98 0.26 -39.59
C LEU A 1115 17.35 1.49 -40.23
N TRP A 1116 17.72 2.70 -39.80
CA TRP A 1116 17.25 3.96 -40.37
C TRP A 1116 18.16 4.49 -41.48
N THR A 1117 19.48 4.39 -41.34
CA THR A 1117 20.42 4.87 -42.38
C THR A 1117 20.91 3.77 -43.33
N GLY A 1118 20.95 2.52 -42.88
CA GLY A 1118 21.60 1.41 -43.58
C GLY A 1118 23.13 1.42 -43.47
N ASP A 1119 23.72 2.30 -42.65
CA ASP A 1119 25.16 2.27 -42.35
C ASP A 1119 25.52 0.98 -41.60
N THR A 1120 26.70 0.43 -41.90
CA THR A 1120 27.20 -0.82 -41.32
C THR A 1120 28.61 -0.67 -40.75
N ASP A 1121 28.84 -1.22 -39.56
CA ASP A 1121 30.16 -1.37 -38.94
C ASP A 1121 30.25 -2.66 -38.09
N THR A 1122 31.34 -2.85 -37.36
CA THR A 1122 31.57 -4.04 -36.52
C THR A 1122 31.72 -3.68 -35.05
N VAL A 1123 30.99 -4.36 -34.18
CA VAL A 1123 31.03 -4.18 -32.72
C VAL A 1123 31.36 -5.49 -31.99
N SER A 1124 32.06 -5.39 -30.86
CA SER A 1124 32.51 -6.53 -30.05
C SER A 1124 32.57 -6.10 -28.59
N GLU A 1125 32.11 -6.95 -27.66
CA GLU A 1125 32.01 -6.69 -26.21
C GLU A 1125 31.06 -5.54 -25.83
N THR A 1126 31.30 -4.32 -26.31
CA THR A 1126 30.49 -3.13 -26.04
C THR A 1126 30.14 -2.38 -27.34
N MET A 1127 28.97 -1.75 -27.35
CA MET A 1127 28.53 -0.82 -28.40
C MET A 1127 28.40 0.58 -27.81
N ALA A 1128 29.32 1.48 -28.17
CA ALA A 1128 29.24 2.90 -27.84
C ALA A 1128 28.55 3.70 -28.95
N LEU A 1129 27.73 4.70 -28.57
CA LEU A 1129 27.08 5.63 -29.49
C LEU A 1129 26.72 6.94 -28.81
N THR A 1130 26.85 8.06 -29.52
CA THR A 1130 26.28 9.34 -29.10
C THR A 1130 24.90 9.51 -29.73
N LEU A 1131 23.88 9.71 -28.90
CA LEU A 1131 22.52 10.07 -29.32
C LEU A 1131 22.31 11.57 -29.13
N GLN A 1132 21.68 12.23 -30.09
CA GLN A 1132 21.23 13.62 -29.99
C GLN A 1132 20.06 13.78 -29.00
N PRO A 1133 19.67 15.01 -28.63
CA PRO A 1133 18.52 15.20 -27.75
C PRO A 1133 17.24 14.62 -28.38
N ALA A 1134 16.44 13.93 -27.58
CA ALA A 1134 15.27 13.14 -28.00
C ALA A 1134 15.51 12.08 -29.10
N GLU A 1135 16.76 11.76 -29.46
CA GLU A 1135 17.08 10.73 -30.47
C GLU A 1135 17.01 9.32 -29.88
N SER A 1136 16.58 8.38 -30.72
CA SER A 1136 16.78 6.95 -30.52
C SER A 1136 17.28 6.31 -31.81
N LYS A 1137 17.99 5.19 -31.66
CA LYS A 1137 18.48 4.37 -32.77
C LYS A 1137 18.02 2.92 -32.59
N LEU A 1138 17.76 2.28 -33.72
CA LEU A 1138 17.31 0.89 -33.80
C LEU A 1138 18.28 0.15 -34.72
N PHE A 1139 19.03 -0.79 -34.14
CA PHE A 1139 20.07 -1.54 -34.83
C PHE A 1139 19.65 -2.99 -35.05
N LYS A 1140 20.17 -3.57 -36.13
CA LYS A 1140 20.27 -5.01 -36.29
C LYS A 1140 21.72 -5.43 -36.10
N LEU A 1141 21.95 -6.50 -35.35
CA LEU A 1141 23.26 -7.10 -35.12
C LEU A 1141 23.24 -8.55 -35.62
N THR A 1142 24.15 -8.85 -36.55
CA THR A 1142 24.35 -10.17 -37.12
C THR A 1142 25.69 -10.71 -36.61
N LYS A 1143 25.68 -11.90 -35.99
CA LYS A 1143 26.90 -12.55 -35.52
C LYS A 1143 27.78 -12.90 -36.73
N LEU A 1144 29.05 -12.49 -36.70
CA LEU A 1144 30.03 -12.93 -37.69
C LEU A 1144 30.55 -14.32 -37.30
N ASP A 1145 30.86 -15.15 -38.29
CA ASP A 1145 31.59 -16.40 -38.10
C ASP A 1145 33.08 -16.17 -38.40
N ASP A 1146 33.94 -16.68 -37.50
CA ASP A 1146 35.41 -16.56 -37.53
C ASP A 1146 36.09 -17.52 -38.53
#